data_AF-A0A2M7KZ41-F1
#
_entry.id   AF-A0A2M7KZ41-F1
#
_cell.length_a   1.000
_cell.length_b   1.000
_cell.length_c   1.000
_cell.angle_alpha   90.00
_cell.angle_beta   90.00
_cell.angle_gamma   90.00
#
_symmetry.space_group_name_H-M   'P 1'
#
loop_
_entity.id
_entity.type
_entity.pdbx_description
1 polymer ?
#
loop_
_entity_poly.entity_id
_entity_poly.type
_entity_poly.pdbx_seq_one_letter_code
_entity_poly.pdbx_strand_id
1 'polypeptide(L)'
;MPVFVDSHCHLCDRQFDKDYDDAVTRARGAGVVGLINVAYDLTSAKKALGQARSTPGVFATAGVHPHDAKAFTPEVAESLRGLLEKPEVVAVGEMGLDFFRNLSPREQQTAAFAAQLELAAETGLPAIVHDRDAHKAVLDLLTEYAARGVRGVVHCFTGDWPVATHILDLGFLLGLTGVLTYRSTTELSEVAKRVPLDRLLIETDCPYLTPQKHRKQWKRNEPSLLPAVAEFIAEVRGDPVERIAEQTMQNACDLFGISLPEVASVAATRDDSTPPRRAQARAPSLPKAKGPCVDERTWKLLEVDRVVAALSERAATEVGRERCLRLEPNPELATVRERLAETSEARALLEAGRRVPFGGIRDLRTVLRDAGIGSVLAPTDLLSVAVTLGGLRGLHHALTAPEDDAGPRLRRLAAHIVVLPALEKEIDRCLDPDGRVRDDASPKLSAVRRRIASVDRECHRKIEGLMGTSSVAKMLQEPLVTIRDDRLCVPVRAEFRSQFDGMIHDRSASGATFFIEPAAIVELNNQLRQLQLEERDEIHRILTELTGRVAERREEIGTSLRAASVLDFIFAKARLSLDWHCSLPQLSAQPRCDLVQARHPLLGEGAVPIDVALGDDFTVLLITGPNTGGKTVALKTVGLLTVMVACGLHLPAHANSTVHLFTRLFADIGDEQSLQQSLSTFSAHLKNIVRFVRHADGDTLVLLDEVGVGTDPDEGAALARAILRRLKHNGARVLATTHYSDLKNFAFAERGVENACVEFNPETLKPTYRLLTGIAGSSNALVISQRLGLPRDVVREALESMAEQKEATAELIRKMEARQRELDHAATAAERQHAEAERLRVERERQLEEAQRHSEDTREEAVAAASELLTHTRAEAEQILRQLRQQSREGKPTQQAMDRLKVIEQELAEEEEREPVLDLRQFQPGRRVRIPRLRKAGVLLTAPNDNGKVSVRTDTVTVETLAGELQLLPDEEKREEPTYLTSLRLTKSRVSMELNLIGRTVEEAIPELDKYLDDAAVGGLPYVRLIHGKGTGALRKGVHAFLRDHGMVERFELADLKQGGDGATVAYLARV
;
A
#
# COMPACT_ATOMS: atom_id res chain seq x y z
N MET A 1 3.30 25.44 -10.56
CA MET A 1 3.77 24.49 -11.59
C MET A 1 2.98 23.22 -11.39
N PRO A 2 2.43 22.60 -12.45
CA PRO A 2 1.78 21.29 -12.33
C PRO A 2 2.78 20.24 -11.84
N VAL A 3 2.28 19.19 -11.19
CA VAL A 3 3.07 18.06 -10.69
C VAL A 3 2.69 16.84 -11.51
N PHE A 4 3.69 16.07 -11.94
CA PHE A 4 3.51 14.92 -12.82
C PHE A 4 4.23 13.67 -12.28
N VAL A 5 3.71 12.51 -12.69
CA VAL A 5 4.39 11.21 -12.63
C VAL A 5 4.58 10.73 -14.07
N ASP A 6 5.80 10.33 -14.41
CA ASP A 6 6.07 9.60 -15.65
C ASP A 6 5.77 8.11 -15.42
N SER A 7 4.69 7.58 -16.00
CA SER A 7 4.24 6.19 -15.76
C SER A 7 5.13 5.14 -16.42
N HIS A 8 5.99 5.52 -17.37
CA HIS A 8 6.89 4.59 -18.06
C HIS A 8 8.13 5.31 -18.59
N CYS A 9 9.27 5.11 -17.94
CA CYS A 9 10.56 5.63 -18.41
C CYS A 9 11.70 4.63 -18.15
N HIS A 10 12.66 4.50 -19.06
CA HIS A 10 13.82 3.61 -18.91
C HIS A 10 15.08 4.39 -18.48
N LEU A 11 15.05 4.99 -17.28
CA LEU A 11 16.24 5.63 -16.69
C LEU A 11 17.34 4.61 -16.31
N CYS A 12 17.00 3.33 -16.25
CA CYS A 12 17.94 2.22 -16.19
C CYS A 12 18.62 1.90 -17.53
N ASP A 13 18.22 2.49 -18.67
CA ASP A 13 18.93 2.28 -19.94
C ASP A 13 20.36 2.84 -19.88
N ARG A 14 21.26 2.22 -20.63
CA ARG A 14 22.67 2.63 -20.75
C ARG A 14 22.87 4.05 -21.29
N GLN A 15 21.89 4.62 -22.00
CA GLN A 15 21.98 5.99 -22.49
C GLN A 15 21.99 7.03 -21.36
N PHE A 16 21.54 6.70 -20.15
CA PHE A 16 21.56 7.58 -18.98
C PHE A 16 22.76 7.35 -18.03
N ASP A 17 23.64 6.38 -18.32
CA ASP A 17 24.79 6.02 -17.44
C ASP A 17 25.71 7.19 -17.06
N LYS A 18 25.74 8.24 -17.89
CA LYS A 18 26.64 9.40 -17.72
C LYS A 18 25.99 10.64 -17.12
N ASP A 19 24.65 10.72 -17.14
CA ASP A 19 23.92 11.94 -16.79
C ASP A 19 22.55 11.66 -16.11
N TYR A 20 22.39 10.49 -15.49
CA TYR A 20 21.18 10.09 -14.77
C TYR A 20 20.72 11.15 -13.74
N ASP A 21 21.62 11.62 -12.87
CA ASP A 21 21.28 12.62 -11.85
C ASP A 21 20.89 13.97 -12.48
N ASP A 22 21.52 14.35 -13.59
CA ASP A 22 21.17 15.57 -14.33
C ASP A 22 19.79 15.41 -15.01
N ALA A 23 19.48 14.23 -15.56
CA ALA A 23 18.18 13.93 -16.19
C ALA A 23 17.05 13.95 -15.16
N VAL A 24 17.24 13.35 -13.98
CA VAL A 24 16.30 13.43 -12.85
C VAL A 24 16.15 14.88 -12.35
N THR A 25 17.24 15.64 -12.30
CA THR A 25 17.21 17.07 -11.91
C THR A 25 16.42 17.91 -12.92
N ARG A 26 16.60 17.67 -14.23
CA ARG A 26 15.80 18.29 -15.29
C ARG A 26 14.32 17.89 -15.20
N ALA A 27 14.02 16.62 -14.92
CA ALA A 27 12.66 16.12 -14.75
C ALA A 27 11.92 16.85 -13.61
N ARG A 28 12.54 16.93 -12.42
CA ARG A 28 12.02 17.68 -11.27
C ARG A 28 11.86 19.16 -11.58
N GLY A 29 12.82 19.76 -12.30
CA GLY A 29 12.73 21.15 -12.79
C GLY A 29 11.57 21.40 -13.76
N ALA A 30 11.07 20.36 -14.45
CA ALA A 30 9.88 20.40 -15.30
C ALA A 30 8.57 20.01 -14.56
N GLY A 31 8.64 19.71 -13.26
CA GLY A 31 7.48 19.32 -12.43
C GLY A 31 7.22 17.81 -12.38
N VAL A 32 8.07 17.00 -13.01
CA VAL A 32 7.98 15.54 -12.98
C VAL A 32 8.73 15.02 -11.74
N VAL A 33 7.98 14.64 -10.71
CA VAL A 33 8.52 14.29 -9.38
C VAL A 33 8.41 12.81 -9.03
N GLY A 34 7.52 12.09 -9.71
CA GLY A 34 7.46 10.63 -9.70
C GLY A 34 7.95 10.06 -11.03
N LEU A 35 8.76 9.01 -10.97
CA LEU A 35 9.39 8.38 -12.13
C LEU A 35 9.27 6.86 -11.97
N ILE A 36 8.41 6.21 -12.75
CA ILE A 36 8.35 4.75 -12.83
C ILE A 36 9.47 4.30 -13.79
N ASN A 37 10.57 3.84 -13.22
CA ASN A 37 11.77 3.42 -13.92
C ASN A 37 11.62 1.95 -14.34
N VAL A 38 11.13 1.76 -15.57
CA VAL A 38 10.72 0.46 -16.08
C VAL A 38 11.92 -0.35 -16.56
N ALA A 39 12.05 -1.57 -16.05
CA ALA A 39 13.04 -2.53 -16.49
C ALA A 39 12.54 -3.40 -17.65
N TYR A 40 13.45 -3.85 -18.52
CA TYR A 40 13.15 -4.70 -19.66
C TYR A 40 13.91 -6.04 -19.63
N ASP A 41 14.83 -6.23 -18.69
CA ASP A 41 15.53 -7.49 -18.41
C ASP A 41 16.00 -7.56 -16.93
N LEU A 42 16.58 -8.70 -16.52
CA LEU A 42 17.06 -8.89 -15.15
C LEU A 42 18.22 -7.95 -14.74
N THR A 43 18.98 -7.44 -15.71
CA THR A 43 20.13 -6.55 -15.47
C THR A 43 19.65 -5.13 -15.18
N SER A 44 18.75 -4.62 -16.03
CA SER A 44 18.06 -3.36 -15.89
C SER A 44 17.17 -3.33 -14.64
N ALA A 45 16.50 -4.44 -14.29
CA ALA A 45 15.71 -4.53 -13.05
C ALA A 45 16.57 -4.33 -11.78
N LYS A 46 17.76 -4.96 -11.73
CA LYS A 46 18.72 -4.74 -10.62
C LYS A 46 19.23 -3.29 -10.58
N LYS A 47 19.45 -2.67 -11.74
CA LYS A 47 19.88 -1.26 -11.85
C LYS A 47 18.76 -0.29 -11.45
N ALA A 48 17.52 -0.54 -11.90
CA ALA A 48 16.34 0.25 -11.56
C ALA A 48 16.06 0.22 -10.04
N LEU A 49 16.17 -0.95 -9.40
CA LEU A 49 16.10 -1.10 -7.95
C LEU A 49 17.20 -0.29 -7.23
N GLY A 50 18.43 -0.30 -7.76
CA GLY A 50 19.52 0.54 -7.23
C GLY A 50 19.20 2.04 -7.32
N GLN A 51 18.69 2.48 -8.48
CA GLN A 51 18.29 3.86 -8.74
C GLN A 51 17.12 4.31 -7.85
N ALA A 52 16.10 3.48 -7.65
CA ALA A 52 14.97 3.75 -6.76
C ALA A 52 15.41 3.90 -5.30
N ARG A 53 16.38 3.10 -4.84
CA ARG A 53 16.97 3.21 -3.50
C ARG A 53 17.78 4.49 -3.28
N SER A 54 18.51 4.93 -4.30
CA SER A 54 19.37 6.13 -4.21
C SER A 54 18.61 7.44 -4.41
N THR A 55 17.46 7.41 -5.09
CA THR A 55 16.85 8.61 -5.67
C THR A 55 15.36 8.73 -5.29
N PRO A 56 15.00 9.55 -4.29
CA PRO A 56 13.60 9.71 -3.86
C PRO A 56 12.66 10.12 -5.00
N GLY A 57 11.50 9.46 -5.10
CA GLY A 57 10.54 9.66 -6.20
C GLY A 57 10.82 8.84 -7.46
N VAL A 58 11.91 8.06 -7.50
CA VAL A 58 12.12 7.01 -8.51
C VAL A 58 11.65 5.68 -7.93
N PHE A 59 10.86 4.94 -8.70
CA PHE A 59 10.32 3.62 -8.36
C PHE A 59 10.74 2.63 -9.44
N ALA A 60 11.00 1.37 -9.07
CA ALA A 60 11.49 0.36 -10.00
C ALA A 60 10.38 -0.58 -10.47
N THR A 61 10.60 -1.28 -11.57
CA THR A 61 9.80 -2.43 -11.99
C THR A 61 10.73 -3.63 -12.23
N ALA A 62 10.17 -4.82 -12.34
CA ALA A 62 10.93 -6.01 -12.72
C ALA A 62 10.16 -6.85 -13.74
N GLY A 63 10.77 -7.10 -14.90
CA GLY A 63 10.20 -7.90 -15.97
C GLY A 63 11.21 -8.20 -17.08
N VAL A 64 10.74 -8.90 -18.10
CA VAL A 64 11.46 -9.23 -19.33
C VAL A 64 10.57 -8.89 -20.53
N HIS A 65 11.07 -7.95 -21.33
CA HIS A 65 10.39 -7.39 -22.49
C HIS A 65 10.22 -8.43 -23.61
N PRO A 66 9.14 -8.38 -24.43
CA PRO A 66 8.90 -9.30 -25.55
C PRO A 66 10.08 -9.51 -26.50
N HIS A 67 10.98 -8.53 -26.66
CA HIS A 67 12.17 -8.70 -27.52
C HIS A 67 13.15 -9.74 -26.98
N ASP A 68 13.23 -9.87 -25.65
CA ASP A 68 14.17 -10.73 -24.93
C ASP A 68 13.49 -11.95 -24.27
N ALA A 69 12.21 -12.19 -24.56
CA ALA A 69 11.45 -13.34 -24.07
C ALA A 69 12.12 -14.72 -24.32
N LYS A 70 12.96 -14.86 -25.35
CA LYS A 70 13.79 -16.06 -25.58
C LYS A 70 14.82 -16.35 -24.50
N ALA A 71 15.16 -15.37 -23.67
CA ALA A 71 16.04 -15.50 -22.51
C ALA A 71 15.25 -15.69 -21.19
N PHE A 72 13.92 -15.73 -21.25
CA PHE A 72 13.09 -16.00 -20.08
C PHE A 72 13.11 -17.51 -19.75
N THR A 73 13.75 -17.85 -18.64
CA THR A 73 13.83 -19.22 -18.11
C THR A 73 13.22 -19.28 -16.70
N PRO A 74 12.94 -20.47 -16.14
CA PRO A 74 12.46 -20.60 -14.75
C PRO A 74 13.38 -19.93 -13.72
N GLU A 75 14.69 -19.96 -13.93
CA GLU A 75 15.68 -19.29 -13.07
C GLU A 75 15.59 -17.76 -13.16
N VAL A 76 15.24 -17.23 -14.33
CA VAL A 76 14.95 -15.78 -14.51
C VAL A 76 13.63 -15.42 -13.83
N ALA A 77 12.59 -16.25 -13.94
CA ALA A 77 11.31 -16.04 -13.26
C ALA A 77 11.48 -16.00 -11.72
N GLU A 78 12.26 -16.92 -11.14
CA GLU A 78 12.58 -16.92 -9.71
C GLU A 78 13.40 -15.68 -9.32
N SER A 79 14.37 -15.28 -10.16
CA SER A 79 15.16 -14.07 -9.95
C SER A 79 14.30 -12.80 -9.99
N LEU A 80 13.26 -12.76 -10.82
CA LEU A 80 12.28 -11.68 -10.84
C LEU A 80 11.40 -11.71 -9.58
N ARG A 81 10.89 -12.87 -9.16
CA ARG A 81 10.09 -12.99 -7.91
C ARG A 81 10.84 -12.39 -6.71
N GLY A 82 12.11 -12.73 -6.53
CA GLY A 82 12.94 -12.17 -5.46
C GLY A 82 13.21 -10.65 -5.55
N LEU A 83 13.04 -10.04 -6.74
CA LEU A 83 13.05 -8.58 -6.92
C LEU A 83 11.67 -7.94 -6.64
N LEU A 84 10.58 -8.59 -7.05
CA LEU A 84 9.21 -8.11 -6.83
C LEU A 84 8.82 -8.03 -5.35
N GLU A 85 9.47 -8.81 -4.48
CA GLU A 85 9.33 -8.70 -3.01
C GLU A 85 9.89 -7.39 -2.42
N LYS A 86 10.65 -6.60 -3.18
CA LYS A 86 11.33 -5.40 -2.64
C LYS A 86 10.39 -4.21 -2.72
N PRO A 87 10.21 -3.43 -1.64
CA PRO A 87 9.19 -2.37 -1.57
C PRO A 87 9.44 -1.19 -2.53
N GLU A 88 10.63 -1.10 -3.11
CA GLU A 88 10.96 -0.12 -4.14
C GLU A 88 10.52 -0.58 -5.56
N VAL A 89 10.12 -1.84 -5.73
CA VAL A 89 9.61 -2.42 -6.98
C VAL A 89 8.08 -2.41 -6.94
N VAL A 90 7.47 -1.65 -7.84
CA VAL A 90 6.04 -1.27 -7.76
C VAL A 90 5.17 -1.87 -8.87
N ALA A 91 5.77 -2.61 -9.80
CA ALA A 91 5.08 -3.26 -10.90
C ALA A 91 5.86 -4.46 -11.45
N VAL A 92 5.12 -5.41 -12.02
CA VAL A 92 5.70 -6.49 -12.86
C VAL A 92 5.71 -6.03 -14.31
N GLY A 93 6.84 -6.22 -15.00
CA GLY A 93 7.04 -5.77 -16.37
C GLY A 93 8.25 -4.85 -16.50
N GLU A 94 8.59 -4.40 -17.70
CA GLU A 94 7.79 -4.50 -18.94
C GLU A 94 7.66 -5.95 -19.46
N MET A 95 6.43 -6.39 -19.72
CA MET A 95 6.09 -7.70 -20.28
C MET A 95 5.11 -7.53 -21.46
N GLY A 96 4.88 -8.54 -22.29
CA GLY A 96 3.84 -8.46 -23.32
C GLY A 96 4.23 -9.11 -24.63
N LEU A 97 3.70 -8.59 -25.75
CA LEU A 97 3.89 -9.14 -27.10
C LEU A 97 4.24 -8.03 -28.11
N ASP A 98 5.32 -8.22 -28.89
CA ASP A 98 5.68 -7.39 -30.05
C ASP A 98 5.81 -8.29 -31.29
N PHE A 99 4.75 -8.34 -32.09
CA PHE A 99 4.68 -9.10 -33.34
C PHE A 99 5.15 -8.31 -34.56
N PHE A 100 5.40 -7.00 -34.41
CA PHE A 100 5.95 -6.12 -35.45
C PHE A 100 7.46 -6.26 -35.58
N ARG A 101 8.19 -6.20 -34.46
CA ARG A 101 9.64 -6.43 -34.38
C ARG A 101 9.98 -7.92 -34.29
N ASN A 102 9.17 -8.69 -33.55
CA ASN A 102 9.22 -10.15 -33.50
C ASN A 102 10.65 -10.73 -33.25
N LEU A 103 11.42 -10.10 -32.34
CA LEU A 103 12.84 -10.42 -32.06
C LEU A 103 13.05 -11.67 -31.17
N SER A 104 11.96 -12.19 -30.59
CA SER A 104 11.87 -13.51 -29.97
C SER A 104 10.70 -14.29 -30.61
N PRO A 105 10.77 -15.63 -30.69
CA PRO A 105 9.69 -16.46 -31.23
C PRO A 105 8.36 -16.22 -30.51
N ARG A 106 7.24 -16.19 -31.26
CA ARG A 106 5.91 -15.85 -30.71
C ARG A 106 5.50 -16.76 -29.55
N GLU A 107 5.75 -18.06 -29.65
CA GLU A 107 5.48 -19.02 -28.56
C GLU A 107 6.24 -18.68 -27.27
N GLN A 108 7.49 -18.24 -27.39
CA GLN A 108 8.31 -17.83 -26.25
C GLN A 108 7.85 -16.48 -25.68
N GLN A 109 7.44 -15.54 -26.53
CA GLN A 109 6.79 -14.30 -26.07
C GLN A 109 5.50 -14.61 -25.29
N THR A 110 4.62 -15.46 -25.82
CA THR A 110 3.36 -15.87 -25.16
C THR A 110 3.62 -16.57 -23.83
N ALA A 111 4.57 -17.50 -23.78
CA ALA A 111 4.93 -18.22 -22.54
C ALA A 111 5.54 -17.28 -21.49
N ALA A 112 6.46 -16.40 -21.87
CA ALA A 112 7.08 -15.43 -20.97
C ALA A 112 6.08 -14.35 -20.49
N PHE A 113 5.10 -13.97 -21.33
CA PHE A 113 4.05 -13.04 -20.94
C PHE A 113 3.08 -13.68 -19.95
N ALA A 114 2.57 -14.89 -20.22
CA ALA A 114 1.73 -15.63 -19.28
C ALA A 114 2.42 -15.88 -17.93
N ALA A 115 3.70 -16.27 -17.93
CA ALA A 115 4.47 -16.47 -16.70
C ALA A 115 4.68 -15.18 -15.89
N GLN A 116 4.79 -14.02 -16.55
CA GLN A 116 4.89 -12.73 -15.85
C GLN A 116 3.52 -12.21 -15.37
N LEU A 117 2.43 -12.52 -16.07
CA LEU A 117 1.07 -12.30 -15.56
C LEU A 117 0.76 -13.18 -14.34
N GLU A 118 1.29 -14.40 -14.29
CA GLU A 118 1.24 -15.25 -13.10
C GLU A 118 1.99 -14.61 -11.93
N LEU A 119 3.21 -14.09 -12.14
CA LEU A 119 3.93 -13.34 -11.11
C LEU A 119 3.16 -12.09 -10.63
N ALA A 120 2.44 -11.39 -11.51
CA ALA A 120 1.57 -10.27 -11.14
C ALA A 120 0.37 -10.74 -10.28
N ALA A 121 -0.23 -11.90 -10.60
CA ALA A 121 -1.28 -12.51 -9.81
C ALA A 121 -0.78 -13.02 -8.43
N GLU A 122 0.42 -13.62 -8.38
CA GLU A 122 1.06 -14.09 -7.14
C GLU A 122 1.41 -12.93 -6.18
N THR A 123 1.97 -11.85 -6.72
CA THR A 123 2.47 -10.71 -5.92
C THR A 123 1.42 -9.64 -5.64
N GLY A 124 0.34 -9.59 -6.43
CA GLY A 124 -0.66 -8.52 -6.38
C GLY A 124 -0.17 -7.17 -6.92
N LEU A 125 1.01 -7.13 -7.54
CA LEU A 125 1.55 -5.93 -8.18
C LEU A 125 0.92 -5.70 -9.56
N PRO A 126 0.74 -4.44 -10.00
CA PRO A 126 0.21 -4.13 -11.32
C PRO A 126 1.16 -4.61 -12.44
N ALA A 127 0.58 -5.00 -13.57
CA ALA A 127 1.33 -5.36 -14.78
C ALA A 127 1.55 -4.14 -15.70
N ILE A 128 2.77 -3.99 -16.24
CA ILE A 128 3.07 -3.06 -17.34
C ILE A 128 3.18 -3.85 -18.63
N VAL A 129 2.20 -3.66 -19.52
CA VAL A 129 1.97 -4.50 -20.69
C VAL A 129 2.33 -3.75 -21.97
N HIS A 130 3.28 -4.30 -22.71
CA HIS A 130 3.64 -3.94 -24.07
C HIS A 130 2.73 -4.64 -25.08
N ASP A 131 2.17 -3.88 -26.01
CA ASP A 131 1.39 -4.42 -27.12
C ASP A 131 1.75 -3.72 -28.42
N ARG A 132 2.25 -4.49 -29.40
CA ARG A 132 2.52 -3.98 -30.75
C ARG A 132 2.23 -5.04 -31.81
N ASP A 133 1.26 -4.74 -32.67
CA ASP A 133 0.67 -5.64 -33.68
C ASP A 133 0.19 -6.99 -33.12
N ALA A 134 -0.07 -7.05 -31.80
CA ALA A 134 -0.41 -8.26 -31.07
C ALA A 134 -1.77 -8.19 -30.34
N HIS A 135 -2.50 -7.07 -30.48
CA HIS A 135 -3.74 -6.71 -29.77
C HIS A 135 -4.61 -7.90 -29.35
N LYS A 136 -5.05 -8.73 -30.31
CA LYS A 136 -5.92 -9.88 -29.99
C LYS A 136 -5.26 -10.86 -29.00
N ALA A 137 -4.03 -11.26 -29.25
CA ALA A 137 -3.32 -12.22 -28.40
C ALA A 137 -2.99 -11.64 -27.01
N VAL A 138 -2.78 -10.32 -26.92
CA VAL A 138 -2.67 -9.62 -25.64
C VAL A 138 -4.00 -9.65 -24.90
N LEU A 139 -5.10 -9.27 -25.56
CA LEU A 139 -6.44 -9.23 -24.97
C LEU A 139 -6.94 -10.61 -24.51
N ASP A 140 -6.67 -11.68 -25.29
CA ASP A 140 -7.05 -13.05 -24.94
C ASP A 140 -6.40 -13.46 -23.59
N LEU A 141 -5.11 -13.16 -23.38
CA LEU A 141 -4.41 -13.39 -22.11
C LEU A 141 -4.84 -12.44 -20.99
N LEU A 142 -4.98 -11.14 -21.28
CA LEU A 142 -5.42 -10.17 -20.27
C LEU A 142 -6.83 -10.48 -19.76
N THR A 143 -7.71 -11.04 -20.58
CA THR A 143 -9.06 -11.47 -20.17
C THR A 143 -9.00 -12.57 -19.10
N GLU A 144 -8.11 -13.56 -19.28
CA GLU A 144 -7.90 -14.65 -18.31
C GLU A 144 -7.39 -14.12 -16.96
N TYR A 145 -6.36 -13.26 -16.98
CA TYR A 145 -5.71 -12.78 -15.76
C TYR A 145 -6.46 -11.61 -15.08
N ALA A 146 -7.23 -10.80 -15.83
CA ALA A 146 -8.11 -9.78 -15.26
C ALA A 146 -9.22 -10.41 -14.38
N ALA A 147 -9.76 -11.57 -14.80
CA ALA A 147 -10.71 -12.35 -14.02
C ALA A 147 -10.09 -12.93 -12.73
N ARG A 148 -8.76 -13.13 -12.71
CA ARG A 148 -7.97 -13.53 -11.54
C ARG A 148 -7.54 -12.35 -10.65
N GLY A 149 -7.98 -11.13 -10.98
CA GLY A 149 -7.71 -9.92 -10.20
C GLY A 149 -6.50 -9.10 -10.64
N VAL A 150 -5.76 -9.53 -11.67
CA VAL A 150 -4.64 -8.73 -12.20
C VAL A 150 -5.16 -7.41 -12.76
N ARG A 151 -4.43 -6.33 -12.49
CA ARG A 151 -4.65 -4.97 -12.99
C ARG A 151 -3.33 -4.44 -13.54
N GLY A 152 -3.37 -3.34 -14.27
CA GLY A 152 -2.16 -2.82 -14.90
C GLY A 152 -2.42 -1.68 -15.86
N VAL A 153 -1.40 -1.38 -16.65
CA VAL A 153 -1.44 -0.43 -17.77
C VAL A 153 -0.99 -1.14 -19.05
N VAL A 154 -1.70 -0.91 -20.15
CA VAL A 154 -1.16 -1.12 -21.50
C VAL A 154 -0.46 0.17 -21.90
N HIS A 155 0.86 0.16 -21.86
CA HIS A 155 1.69 1.36 -22.08
C HIS A 155 1.94 1.58 -23.58
N CYS A 156 2.34 2.80 -23.95
CA CYS A 156 2.62 3.22 -25.31
C CYS A 156 1.51 2.80 -26.29
N PHE A 157 0.25 2.95 -25.89
CA PHE A 157 -0.88 2.40 -26.60
C PHE A 157 -1.02 3.01 -28.02
N THR A 158 -0.97 2.16 -29.05
CA THR A 158 -1.12 2.56 -30.47
C THR A 158 -2.34 1.98 -31.19
N GLY A 159 -3.27 1.35 -30.47
CA GLY A 159 -4.49 0.79 -31.06
C GLY A 159 -5.59 1.82 -31.32
N ASP A 160 -6.73 1.34 -31.81
CA ASP A 160 -7.92 2.14 -32.06
C ASP A 160 -8.86 2.22 -30.83
N TRP A 161 -9.98 2.94 -30.97
CA TRP A 161 -10.96 3.08 -29.88
C TRP A 161 -11.66 1.76 -29.47
N PRO A 162 -12.07 0.87 -30.40
CA PRO A 162 -12.50 -0.49 -30.06
C PRO A 162 -11.53 -1.27 -29.16
N VAL A 163 -10.24 -1.34 -29.52
CA VAL A 163 -9.22 -2.04 -28.71
C VAL A 163 -9.04 -1.33 -27.36
N ALA A 164 -8.96 0.00 -27.35
CA ALA A 164 -8.88 0.80 -26.12
C ALA A 164 -10.03 0.52 -25.16
N THR A 165 -11.27 0.44 -25.67
CA THR A 165 -12.47 0.15 -24.87
C THR A 165 -12.36 -1.22 -24.20
N HIS A 166 -11.92 -2.25 -24.93
CA HIS A 166 -11.80 -3.60 -24.37
C HIS A 166 -10.75 -3.68 -23.25
N ILE A 167 -9.61 -2.99 -23.39
CA ILE A 167 -8.59 -2.90 -22.33
C ILE A 167 -9.17 -2.23 -21.06
N LEU A 168 -9.93 -1.15 -21.23
CA LEU A 168 -10.57 -0.41 -20.13
C LEU A 168 -11.64 -1.23 -19.40
N ASP A 169 -12.42 -2.01 -20.15
CA ASP A 169 -13.46 -2.92 -19.63
C ASP A 169 -12.86 -4.07 -18.80
N LEU A 170 -11.66 -4.55 -19.16
CA LEU A 170 -10.87 -5.51 -18.37
C LEU A 170 -10.26 -4.90 -17.09
N GLY A 171 -10.41 -3.59 -16.87
CA GLY A 171 -9.90 -2.89 -15.69
C GLY A 171 -8.44 -2.45 -15.79
N PHE A 172 -7.85 -2.47 -16.98
CA PHE A 172 -6.52 -1.90 -17.25
C PHE A 172 -6.62 -0.41 -17.59
N LEU A 173 -5.53 0.32 -17.37
CA LEU A 173 -5.36 1.72 -17.79
C LEU A 173 -4.64 1.79 -19.14
N LEU A 174 -4.71 2.94 -19.80
CA LEU A 174 -3.99 3.21 -21.05
C LEU A 174 -2.89 4.23 -20.82
N GLY A 175 -1.65 3.88 -21.17
CA GLY A 175 -0.52 4.79 -21.21
C GLY A 175 -0.37 5.43 -22.60
N LEU A 176 -0.27 6.76 -22.65
CA LEU A 176 -0.07 7.52 -23.89
C LEU A 176 1.28 8.25 -23.88
N THR A 177 2.07 8.03 -24.94
CA THR A 177 3.41 8.60 -25.13
C THR A 177 3.43 9.81 -26.06
N GLY A 178 4.60 10.45 -26.18
CA GLY A 178 4.87 11.49 -27.18
C GLY A 178 4.55 11.14 -28.64
N VAL A 179 4.33 9.86 -28.98
CA VAL A 179 3.83 9.39 -30.29
C VAL A 179 2.52 10.06 -30.69
N LEU A 180 1.63 10.34 -29.73
CA LEU A 180 0.34 10.98 -30.00
C LEU A 180 0.48 12.35 -30.70
N THR A 181 1.63 13.02 -30.52
CA THR A 181 1.95 14.33 -31.12
C THR A 181 2.41 14.27 -32.59
N TYR A 182 2.50 13.08 -33.19
CA TYR A 182 3.06 12.88 -34.53
C TYR A 182 1.99 13.20 -35.61
N ARG A 183 2.42 13.51 -36.85
CA ARG A 183 1.51 13.99 -37.90
C ARG A 183 0.56 12.93 -38.49
N SER A 184 0.69 11.67 -38.08
CA SER A 184 -0.01 10.51 -38.68
C SER A 184 -0.91 9.76 -37.68
N THR A 185 -1.15 10.30 -36.49
CA THR A 185 -1.79 9.60 -35.35
C THR A 185 -3.21 10.15 -35.07
N THR A 186 -4.06 10.22 -36.10
CA THR A 186 -5.46 10.66 -35.97
C THR A 186 -6.30 9.75 -35.08
N GLU A 187 -6.11 8.44 -35.15
CA GLU A 187 -6.83 7.45 -34.34
C GLU A 187 -6.44 7.56 -32.85
N LEU A 188 -5.14 7.66 -32.58
CA LEU A 188 -4.58 7.90 -31.25
C LEU A 188 -5.07 9.21 -30.61
N SER A 189 -5.29 10.25 -31.44
CA SER A 189 -5.90 11.51 -30.99
C SER A 189 -7.38 11.33 -30.61
N GLU A 190 -8.14 10.52 -31.35
CA GLU A 190 -9.52 10.16 -30.97
C GLU A 190 -9.56 9.31 -29.70
N VAL A 191 -8.60 8.40 -29.47
CA VAL A 191 -8.47 7.66 -28.21
C VAL A 191 -8.19 8.62 -27.04
N ALA A 192 -7.19 9.50 -27.18
CA ALA A 192 -6.85 10.52 -26.17
C ALA A 192 -8.02 11.46 -25.83
N LYS A 193 -8.92 11.70 -26.80
CA LYS A 193 -10.12 12.51 -26.63
C LYS A 193 -11.26 11.79 -25.89
N ARG A 194 -11.39 10.47 -26.08
CA ARG A 194 -12.51 9.65 -25.59
C ARG A 194 -12.24 8.93 -24.29
N VAL A 195 -10.98 8.59 -24.00
CA VAL A 195 -10.60 7.85 -22.78
C VAL A 195 -11.06 8.61 -21.52
N PRO A 196 -11.67 7.94 -20.52
CA PRO A 196 -11.95 8.54 -19.22
C PRO A 196 -10.65 9.02 -18.58
N LEU A 197 -10.63 10.24 -18.02
CA LEU A 197 -9.38 10.84 -17.54
C LEU A 197 -8.84 10.10 -16.31
N ASP A 198 -9.72 9.48 -15.52
CA ASP A 198 -9.46 8.55 -14.41
C ASP A 198 -8.90 7.18 -14.84
N ARG A 199 -8.81 6.90 -16.14
CA ARG A 199 -8.23 5.66 -16.70
C ARG A 199 -7.04 5.90 -17.64
N LEU A 200 -6.55 7.14 -17.69
CA LEU A 200 -5.45 7.56 -18.55
C LEU A 200 -4.17 7.75 -17.73
N LEU A 201 -3.05 7.24 -18.25
CA LEU A 201 -1.70 7.58 -17.82
C LEU A 201 -0.96 8.29 -18.95
N ILE A 202 0.09 9.05 -18.59
CA ILE A 202 0.97 9.72 -19.53
C ILE A 202 2.40 9.33 -19.23
N GLU A 203 3.15 9.04 -20.28
CA GLU A 203 4.55 8.65 -20.15
C GLU A 203 5.42 9.24 -21.24
N THR A 204 6.73 9.22 -21.00
CA THR A 204 7.70 9.58 -22.04
C THR A 204 8.16 8.40 -22.86
N ASP A 205 8.18 7.19 -22.30
CA ASP A 205 8.92 6.04 -22.87
C ASP A 205 10.37 6.42 -23.21
N CYS A 206 10.98 7.28 -22.36
CA CYS A 206 12.36 7.70 -22.58
C CYS A 206 13.31 6.51 -22.41
N PRO A 207 14.43 6.43 -23.15
CA PRO A 207 15.02 7.45 -24.01
C PRO A 207 14.39 7.58 -25.42
N TYR A 208 13.33 6.80 -25.72
CA TYR A 208 12.69 6.71 -27.03
C TYR A 208 11.52 7.70 -27.19
N LEU A 209 10.91 7.72 -28.37
CA LEU A 209 9.60 8.36 -28.64
C LEU A 209 9.45 9.88 -28.38
N THR A 210 10.54 10.66 -28.43
CA THR A 210 10.54 12.12 -28.23
C THR A 210 9.33 12.84 -28.90
N PRO A 211 8.60 13.72 -28.18
CA PRO A 211 7.48 14.48 -28.74
C PRO A 211 7.86 15.31 -29.98
N GLN A 212 6.93 15.45 -30.92
CA GLN A 212 7.19 16.00 -32.26
C GLN A 212 7.71 17.45 -32.24
N LYS A 213 7.24 18.28 -31.31
CA LYS A 213 7.72 19.65 -31.11
C LYS A 213 9.22 19.70 -30.74
N HIS A 214 9.72 18.69 -30.02
CA HIS A 214 11.07 18.67 -29.45
C HIS A 214 12.10 17.83 -30.23
N ARG A 215 11.67 16.93 -31.11
CA ARG A 215 12.54 16.02 -31.92
C ARG A 215 13.71 16.66 -32.68
N LYS A 216 13.63 17.96 -33.02
CA LYS A 216 14.74 18.69 -33.68
C LYS A 216 15.82 19.17 -32.70
N GLN A 217 15.45 19.40 -31.44
CA GLN A 217 16.29 19.95 -30.38
C GLN A 217 16.84 18.83 -29.48
N TRP A 218 16.01 17.82 -29.20
CA TRP A 218 16.30 16.69 -28.33
C TRP A 218 16.38 15.40 -29.13
N LYS A 219 17.60 14.87 -29.31
CA LYS A 219 17.84 13.59 -30.01
C LYS A 219 17.49 12.37 -29.16
N ARG A 220 17.62 12.49 -27.84
CA ARG A 220 17.21 11.51 -26.82
C ARG A 220 15.97 12.08 -26.12
N ASN A 221 14.95 11.28 -25.85
CA ASN A 221 13.83 11.70 -25.02
C ASN A 221 14.23 11.67 -23.54
N GLU A 222 13.51 12.40 -22.69
CA GLU A 222 13.74 12.47 -21.25
C GLU A 222 12.43 12.71 -20.49
N PRO A 223 12.32 12.33 -19.20
CA PRO A 223 11.11 12.58 -18.41
C PRO A 223 10.74 14.06 -18.33
N SER A 224 11.73 14.96 -18.44
CA SER A 224 11.53 16.42 -18.52
C SER A 224 10.65 16.90 -19.69
N LEU A 225 10.40 16.04 -20.69
CA LEU A 225 9.52 16.32 -21.83
C LEU A 225 8.07 15.80 -21.65
N LEU A 226 7.76 15.15 -20.54
CA LEU A 226 6.40 14.71 -20.20
C LEU A 226 5.33 15.83 -20.23
N PRO A 227 5.60 17.07 -19.77
CA PRO A 227 4.61 18.15 -19.84
C PRO A 227 4.13 18.43 -21.27
N ALA A 228 4.97 18.24 -22.30
CA ALA A 228 4.59 18.42 -23.69
C ALA A 228 3.59 17.35 -24.19
N VAL A 229 3.53 16.18 -23.54
CA VAL A 229 2.52 15.13 -23.78
C VAL A 229 1.19 15.56 -23.16
N ALA A 230 1.22 16.03 -21.90
CA ALA A 230 0.04 16.56 -21.21
C ALA A 230 -0.56 17.80 -21.92
N GLU A 231 0.27 18.72 -22.41
CA GLU A 231 -0.15 19.88 -23.21
C GLU A 231 -0.95 19.49 -24.46
N PHE A 232 -0.52 18.48 -25.20
CA PHE A 232 -1.23 18.04 -26.40
C PHE A 232 -2.53 17.31 -26.06
N ILE A 233 -2.55 16.49 -25.00
CA ILE A 233 -3.78 15.83 -24.52
C ILE A 233 -4.80 16.88 -24.06
N ALA A 234 -4.36 17.92 -23.34
CA ALA A 234 -5.17 19.07 -22.97
C ALA A 234 -5.75 19.78 -24.21
N GLU A 235 -4.91 20.05 -25.23
CA GLU A 235 -5.32 20.64 -26.51
C GLU A 235 -6.39 19.80 -27.25
N VAL A 236 -6.21 18.49 -27.33
CA VAL A 236 -7.15 17.55 -27.99
C VAL A 236 -8.49 17.42 -27.26
N ARG A 237 -8.48 17.49 -25.92
CA ARG A 237 -9.66 17.32 -25.07
C ARG A 237 -10.43 18.61 -24.80
N GLY A 238 -9.76 19.76 -24.82
CA GLY A 238 -10.28 21.03 -24.30
C GLY A 238 -10.26 21.12 -22.77
N ASP A 239 -9.44 20.30 -22.10
CA ASP A 239 -9.22 20.30 -20.65
C ASP A 239 -8.00 21.20 -20.29
N PRO A 240 -7.93 21.80 -19.09
CA PRO A 240 -6.70 22.47 -18.62
C PRO A 240 -5.55 21.47 -18.39
N VAL A 241 -4.31 21.88 -18.67
CA VAL A 241 -3.10 21.06 -18.42
C VAL A 241 -2.98 20.65 -16.97
N GLU A 242 -3.34 21.53 -16.03
CA GLU A 242 -3.35 21.25 -14.60
C GLU A 242 -4.27 20.08 -14.25
N ARG A 243 -5.41 19.96 -14.94
CA ARG A 243 -6.37 18.86 -14.74
C ARG A 243 -5.84 17.54 -15.29
N ILE A 244 -5.19 17.58 -16.46
CA ILE A 244 -4.52 16.40 -17.02
C ILE A 244 -3.45 15.94 -16.03
N ALA A 245 -2.56 16.84 -15.61
CA ALA A 245 -1.47 16.58 -14.68
C ALA A 245 -1.97 15.97 -13.36
N GLU A 246 -2.94 16.62 -12.69
CA GLU A 246 -3.49 16.17 -11.40
C GLU A 246 -4.12 14.78 -11.49
N GLN A 247 -4.95 14.53 -12.51
CA GLN A 247 -5.62 13.24 -12.64
C GLN A 247 -4.67 12.13 -13.07
N THR A 248 -3.77 12.34 -14.03
CA THR A 248 -2.83 11.28 -14.46
C THR A 248 -1.79 10.98 -13.38
N MET A 249 -1.38 11.99 -12.59
CA MET A 249 -0.57 11.82 -11.39
C MET A 249 -1.30 10.94 -10.36
N GLN A 250 -2.58 11.25 -10.07
CA GLN A 250 -3.38 10.48 -9.12
C GLN A 250 -3.56 9.03 -9.58
N ASN A 251 -3.92 8.81 -10.84
CA ASN A 251 -4.06 7.48 -11.44
C ASN A 251 -2.77 6.65 -11.33
N ALA A 252 -1.60 7.27 -11.55
CA ALA A 252 -0.31 6.60 -11.40
C ALA A 252 -0.02 6.24 -9.93
N CYS A 253 -0.29 7.16 -8.99
CA CYS A 253 -0.16 6.89 -7.56
C CYS A 253 -1.06 5.75 -7.10
N ASP A 254 -2.31 5.70 -7.59
CA ASP A 254 -3.28 4.67 -7.23
C ASP A 254 -2.96 3.31 -7.87
N LEU A 255 -2.52 3.28 -9.13
CA LEU A 255 -2.14 2.04 -9.82
C LEU A 255 -0.90 1.39 -9.19
N PHE A 256 0.15 2.17 -8.96
CA PHE A 256 1.44 1.69 -8.47
C PHE A 256 1.57 1.69 -6.94
N GLY A 257 0.55 2.17 -6.21
CA GLY A 257 0.56 2.25 -4.74
C GLY A 257 1.62 3.20 -4.16
N ILE A 258 2.07 4.19 -4.94
CA ILE A 258 3.20 5.07 -4.59
C ILE A 258 2.76 6.36 -3.88
N SER A 259 3.69 6.97 -3.14
CA SER A 259 3.53 8.29 -2.53
C SER A 259 4.68 9.20 -2.93
N LEU A 260 4.35 10.41 -3.40
CA LEU A 260 5.34 11.38 -3.89
C LEU A 260 5.92 12.22 -2.73
N PRO A 261 7.22 12.58 -2.78
CA PRO A 261 7.82 13.43 -1.76
C PRO A 261 7.26 14.86 -1.80
N GLU A 262 7.13 15.52 -0.64
CA GLU A 262 6.67 16.92 -0.56
C GLU A 262 7.61 17.86 -1.34
N VAL A 263 7.06 18.59 -2.31
CA VAL A 263 7.82 19.50 -3.16
C VAL A 263 8.17 20.77 -2.38
N ALA A 264 9.37 20.80 -1.80
CA ALA A 264 9.97 22.02 -1.29
C ALA A 264 10.17 23.03 -2.45
N SER A 265 9.66 24.25 -2.27
CA SER A 265 9.64 25.27 -3.33
C SER A 265 11.05 25.75 -3.70
N VAL A 266 11.55 25.36 -4.86
CA VAL A 266 12.81 25.88 -5.43
C VAL A 266 12.57 27.25 -6.07
N ALA A 267 12.61 28.31 -5.25
CA ALA A 267 12.69 29.68 -5.72
C ALA A 267 13.35 30.59 -4.66
N ALA A 268 14.09 31.60 -5.14
CA ALA A 268 14.80 32.64 -4.38
C ALA A 268 16.07 32.22 -3.60
N THR A 269 17.22 32.35 -4.27
CA THR A 269 18.46 32.75 -3.61
C THR A 269 18.41 34.23 -3.24
N ARG A 270 18.32 34.57 -1.94
CA ARG A 270 18.81 35.86 -1.38
C ARG A 270 18.76 35.93 0.15
N ASP A 271 19.95 36.15 0.71
CA ASP A 271 20.28 36.90 1.94
C ASP A 271 19.85 36.39 3.33
N ASP A 272 20.57 36.88 4.33
CA ASP A 272 20.83 36.25 5.64
C ASP A 272 20.04 36.87 6.82
N SER A 273 20.17 36.25 8.01
CA SER A 273 19.88 36.75 9.37
C SER A 273 18.44 36.62 9.96
N THR A 274 18.13 35.46 10.54
CA THR A 274 17.39 35.34 11.83
C THR A 274 17.46 33.90 12.40
N PRO A 275 17.51 33.68 13.74
CA PRO A 275 17.70 32.35 14.32
C PRO A 275 16.38 31.54 14.39
N PRO A 276 16.47 30.19 14.44
CA PRO A 276 15.30 29.33 14.23
C PRO A 276 14.34 29.30 15.42
N ARG A 277 13.04 29.48 15.15
CA ARG A 277 11.97 29.09 16.09
C ARG A 277 11.59 27.62 15.90
N ARG A 278 11.38 26.95 17.03
CA ARG A 278 11.10 25.50 17.19
C ARG A 278 10.22 24.90 16.10
N ALA A 279 10.66 23.73 15.60
CA ALA A 279 9.87 22.89 14.71
C ALA A 279 8.52 22.48 15.34
N GLN A 280 7.43 22.78 14.65
CA GLN A 280 6.20 22.01 14.73
C GLN A 280 6.21 21.01 13.57
N ALA A 281 5.98 19.74 13.86
CA ALA A 281 5.94 18.70 12.85
C ALA A 281 4.79 18.97 11.87
N ARG A 282 5.10 19.16 10.58
CA ARG A 282 4.09 19.13 9.53
C ARG A 282 3.71 17.68 9.26
N ALA A 283 2.41 17.39 9.34
CA ALA A 283 1.84 16.17 8.80
C ALA A 283 1.84 16.22 7.26
N PRO A 284 2.00 15.09 6.57
CA PRO A 284 2.07 15.06 5.10
C PRO A 284 0.74 15.55 4.50
N SER A 285 0.80 16.56 3.63
CA SER A 285 -0.40 17.10 2.98
C SER A 285 -0.74 16.39 1.67
N LEU A 286 -1.63 15.40 1.75
CA LEU A 286 -2.34 14.81 0.61
C LEU A 286 -3.62 15.62 0.28
N PRO A 287 -4.18 15.52 -0.94
CA PRO A 287 -5.08 16.54 -1.48
C PRO A 287 -6.42 16.64 -0.74
N LYS A 288 -7.02 17.83 -0.79
CA LYS A 288 -8.34 18.12 -0.22
C LYS A 288 -9.47 17.53 -1.08
N ALA A 289 -9.51 16.20 -1.18
CA ALA A 289 -10.70 15.48 -1.60
C ALA A 289 -11.81 15.74 -0.56
N LYS A 290 -12.66 16.73 -0.83
CA LYS A 290 -13.97 16.82 -0.18
C LYS A 290 -14.80 15.69 -0.81
N GLY A 291 -14.71 14.49 -0.22
CA GLY A 291 -15.20 13.19 -0.70
C GLY A 291 -15.57 12.32 0.52
N PRO A 292 -16.66 11.51 0.52
CA PRO A 292 -16.86 10.45 1.50
C PRO A 292 -16.06 9.25 0.99
N CYS A 293 -14.78 9.21 1.36
CA CYS A 293 -13.89 8.14 0.98
C CYS A 293 -14.25 6.88 1.78
N VAL A 294 -14.94 5.96 1.11
CA VAL A 294 -15.17 4.58 1.54
C VAL A 294 -14.27 3.72 0.66
N ASP A 295 -13.30 3.02 1.24
CA ASP A 295 -12.45 2.13 0.46
C ASP A 295 -13.17 0.84 0.04
N GLU A 296 -12.65 0.17 -1.00
CA GLU A 296 -13.27 -1.03 -1.57
C GLU A 296 -13.43 -2.15 -0.53
N ARG A 297 -12.50 -2.25 0.43
CA ARG A 297 -12.59 -3.21 1.54
C ARG A 297 -13.80 -2.89 2.43
N THR A 298 -13.94 -1.65 2.88
CA THR A 298 -15.05 -1.18 3.71
C THR A 298 -16.38 -1.32 2.97
N TRP A 299 -16.41 -1.01 1.67
CA TRP A 299 -17.57 -1.21 0.80
C TRP A 299 -18.06 -2.66 0.78
N LYS A 300 -17.13 -3.63 0.62
CA LYS A 300 -17.41 -5.07 0.65
C LYS A 300 -17.79 -5.56 2.06
N LEU A 301 -17.09 -5.12 3.11
CA LEU A 301 -17.37 -5.50 4.50
C LEU A 301 -18.76 -5.05 4.98
N LEU A 302 -19.23 -3.91 4.50
CA LEU A 302 -20.58 -3.38 4.78
C LEU A 302 -21.67 -3.91 3.82
N GLU A 303 -21.32 -4.79 2.87
CA GLU A 303 -22.26 -5.39 1.91
C GLU A 303 -23.02 -4.35 1.04
N VAL A 304 -22.35 -3.23 0.71
CA VAL A 304 -22.95 -2.15 -0.10
C VAL A 304 -23.20 -2.62 -1.54
N ASP A 305 -22.36 -3.53 -2.04
CA ASP A 305 -22.52 -4.25 -3.30
C ASP A 305 -23.88 -4.99 -3.39
N ARG A 306 -24.34 -5.60 -2.29
CA ARG A 306 -25.66 -6.25 -2.23
C ARG A 306 -26.81 -5.23 -2.27
N VAL A 307 -26.62 -4.04 -1.70
CA VAL A 307 -27.58 -2.92 -1.85
C VAL A 307 -27.60 -2.39 -3.28
N VAL A 308 -26.44 -2.30 -3.95
CA VAL A 308 -26.33 -1.92 -5.36
C VAL A 308 -26.99 -2.94 -6.28
N ALA A 309 -26.81 -4.23 -6.03
CA ALA A 309 -27.50 -5.30 -6.76
C ALA A 309 -29.03 -5.15 -6.64
N ALA A 310 -29.54 -5.04 -5.41
CA ALA A 310 -30.97 -4.86 -5.13
C ALA A 310 -31.55 -3.56 -5.72
N LEU A 311 -30.77 -2.48 -5.78
CA LEU A 311 -31.15 -1.25 -6.48
C LEU A 311 -31.24 -1.49 -8.00
N SER A 312 -30.27 -2.20 -8.58
CA SER A 312 -30.20 -2.47 -10.03
C SER A 312 -31.36 -3.32 -10.54
N GLU A 313 -31.87 -4.26 -9.72
CA GLU A 313 -33.05 -5.07 -10.02
C GLU A 313 -34.36 -4.25 -10.11
N ARG A 314 -34.35 -3.02 -9.58
CA ARG A 314 -35.50 -2.11 -9.54
C ARG A 314 -35.47 -1.04 -10.63
N ALA A 315 -34.43 -1.01 -11.45
CA ALA A 315 -34.42 -0.21 -12.67
C ALA A 315 -35.30 -0.86 -13.76
N ALA A 316 -36.03 -0.05 -14.51
CA ALA A 316 -36.91 -0.51 -15.58
C ALA A 316 -36.24 -0.52 -16.97
N THR A 317 -35.08 0.12 -17.10
CA THR A 317 -34.30 0.27 -18.33
C THR A 317 -32.86 -0.21 -18.13
N GLU A 318 -32.21 -0.69 -19.19
CA GLU A 318 -30.82 -1.13 -19.15
C GLU A 318 -29.86 0.03 -18.78
N VAL A 319 -30.07 1.21 -19.37
CA VAL A 319 -29.32 2.44 -19.06
C VAL A 319 -29.60 2.99 -17.65
N GLY A 320 -30.75 2.66 -17.05
CA GLY A 320 -31.04 2.93 -15.64
C GLY A 320 -30.35 1.93 -14.72
N ARG A 321 -30.32 0.63 -15.11
CA ARG A 321 -29.63 -0.44 -14.39
C ARG A 321 -28.13 -0.23 -14.32
N GLU A 322 -27.49 0.12 -15.44
CA GLU A 322 -26.07 0.50 -15.49
C GLU A 322 -25.77 1.65 -14.51
N ARG A 323 -26.66 2.64 -14.42
CA ARG A 323 -26.52 3.77 -13.50
C ARG A 323 -26.71 3.37 -12.04
N CYS A 324 -27.54 2.37 -11.75
CA CYS A 324 -27.65 1.78 -10.42
C CYS A 324 -26.38 1.02 -10.02
N LEU A 325 -25.75 0.31 -10.97
CA LEU A 325 -24.49 -0.43 -10.73
C LEU A 325 -23.29 0.49 -10.48
N ARG A 326 -23.31 1.71 -11.04
CA ARG A 326 -22.32 2.78 -10.79
C ARG A 326 -22.73 3.71 -9.65
N LEU A 327 -23.38 3.18 -8.61
CA LEU A 327 -23.75 3.97 -7.44
C LEU A 327 -22.52 4.31 -6.61
N GLU A 328 -22.27 5.60 -6.40
CA GLU A 328 -21.13 6.08 -5.61
C GLU A 328 -21.58 7.10 -4.53
N PRO A 329 -20.90 7.12 -3.36
CA PRO A 329 -21.10 8.14 -2.33
C PRO A 329 -20.77 9.53 -2.86
N ASN A 330 -21.63 10.52 -2.62
CA ASN A 330 -21.36 11.90 -2.99
C ASN A 330 -20.94 12.75 -1.77
N PRO A 331 -19.86 13.55 -1.89
CA PRO A 331 -19.38 14.39 -0.79
C PRO A 331 -20.28 15.52 -0.37
N GLU A 332 -20.98 16.07 -1.35
CA GLU A 332 -21.51 17.39 -1.21
C GLU A 332 -22.88 17.28 -0.58
N LEU A 333 -22.98 17.76 0.67
CA LEU A 333 -24.23 17.81 1.43
C LEU A 333 -25.40 18.42 0.63
N ALA A 334 -25.12 19.39 -0.25
CA ALA A 334 -26.11 19.96 -1.16
C ALA A 334 -26.58 18.95 -2.22
N THR A 335 -25.65 18.27 -2.92
CA THR A 335 -25.97 17.25 -3.92
C THR A 335 -26.66 16.02 -3.30
N VAL A 336 -26.22 15.56 -2.12
CA VAL A 336 -26.91 14.47 -1.40
C VAL A 336 -28.33 14.87 -1.00
N ARG A 337 -28.52 16.09 -0.47
CA ARG A 337 -29.85 16.61 -0.12
C ARG A 337 -30.77 16.68 -1.35
N GLU A 338 -30.26 17.11 -2.50
CA GLU A 338 -31.03 17.13 -3.75
C GLU A 338 -31.37 15.70 -4.21
N ARG A 339 -30.42 14.75 -4.20
CA ARG A 339 -30.65 13.33 -4.55
C ARG A 339 -31.69 12.66 -3.65
N LEU A 340 -31.74 13.01 -2.36
CA LEU A 340 -32.74 12.51 -1.42
C LEU A 340 -34.13 13.13 -1.67
N ALA A 341 -34.19 14.42 -2.00
CA ALA A 341 -35.43 15.10 -2.38
C ALA A 341 -36.01 14.55 -3.70
N GLU A 342 -35.16 14.26 -4.70
CA GLU A 342 -35.55 13.53 -5.91
C GLU A 342 -36.18 12.16 -5.60
N THR A 343 -35.57 11.38 -4.69
CA THR A 343 -36.09 10.09 -4.24
C THR A 343 -37.45 10.25 -3.52
N SER A 344 -37.62 11.33 -2.75
CA SER A 344 -38.87 11.66 -2.06
C SER A 344 -40.00 12.03 -3.02
N GLU A 345 -39.74 12.87 -4.02
CA GLU A 345 -40.72 13.20 -5.08
C GLU A 345 -41.17 11.94 -5.84
N ALA A 346 -40.22 11.09 -6.26
CA ALA A 346 -40.53 9.87 -7.00
C ALA A 346 -41.27 8.83 -6.14
N ARG A 347 -40.96 8.75 -4.85
CA ARG A 347 -41.66 7.88 -3.91
C ARG A 347 -43.11 8.33 -3.69
N ALA A 348 -43.35 9.62 -3.48
CA ALA A 348 -44.70 10.14 -3.27
C ALA A 348 -45.64 9.82 -4.45
N LEU A 349 -45.12 9.88 -5.68
CA LEU A 349 -45.86 9.44 -6.88
C LEU A 349 -46.22 7.95 -6.85
N LEU A 350 -45.28 7.08 -6.46
CA LEU A 350 -45.52 5.64 -6.37
C LEU A 350 -46.51 5.30 -5.24
N GLU A 351 -46.44 5.97 -4.09
CA GLU A 351 -47.40 5.83 -2.99
C GLU A 351 -48.81 6.30 -3.38
N ALA A 352 -48.92 7.34 -4.22
CA ALA A 352 -50.16 7.77 -4.85
C ALA A 352 -50.67 6.81 -5.97
N GLY A 353 -50.06 5.64 -6.13
CA GLY A 353 -50.46 4.62 -7.10
C GLY A 353 -50.15 4.96 -8.57
N ARG A 354 -49.33 5.99 -8.82
CA ARG A 354 -49.04 6.47 -10.18
C ARG A 354 -48.10 5.49 -10.90
N ARG A 355 -48.46 5.12 -12.13
CA ARG A 355 -47.59 4.34 -13.03
C ARG A 355 -46.79 5.28 -13.93
N VAL A 356 -45.47 5.24 -13.81
CA VAL A 356 -44.55 6.00 -14.68
C VAL A 356 -44.00 5.07 -15.77
N PRO A 357 -44.26 5.32 -17.06
CA PRO A 357 -43.95 4.39 -18.13
C PRO A 357 -42.48 4.52 -18.59
N PHE A 358 -41.66 3.55 -18.20
CA PHE A 358 -40.29 3.37 -18.71
C PHE A 358 -40.19 2.30 -19.81
N GLY A 359 -41.28 1.55 -20.06
CA GLY A 359 -41.31 0.47 -21.04
C GLY A 359 -41.02 0.98 -22.46
N GLY A 360 -40.26 0.18 -23.22
CA GLY A 360 -39.87 0.50 -24.60
C GLY A 360 -38.58 1.32 -24.73
N ILE A 361 -38.09 1.96 -23.67
CA ILE A 361 -36.81 2.70 -23.70
C ILE A 361 -35.66 1.69 -23.74
N ARG A 362 -34.94 1.64 -24.87
CA ARG A 362 -33.76 0.78 -25.10
C ARG A 362 -32.46 1.61 -25.07
N ASP A 363 -31.32 0.94 -24.92
CA ASP A 363 -30.05 1.59 -25.22
C ASP A 363 -29.89 1.78 -26.74
N LEU A 364 -29.63 3.01 -27.16
CA LEU A 364 -29.36 3.37 -28.55
C LEU A 364 -27.96 3.96 -28.73
N ARG A 365 -27.05 3.90 -27.74
CA ARG A 365 -25.71 4.50 -27.82
C ARG A 365 -24.92 4.03 -29.05
N THR A 366 -24.98 2.74 -29.37
CA THR A 366 -24.38 2.14 -30.57
C THR A 366 -25.10 2.61 -31.84
N VAL A 367 -26.43 2.47 -31.89
CA VAL A 367 -27.29 2.88 -33.01
C VAL A 367 -27.09 4.35 -33.40
N LEU A 368 -27.04 5.26 -32.42
CA LEU A 368 -26.83 6.70 -32.63
C LEU A 368 -25.39 7.03 -33.08
N ARG A 369 -24.39 6.29 -32.59
CA ARG A 369 -23.01 6.39 -33.05
C ARG A 369 -22.88 5.95 -34.51
N ASP A 370 -23.49 4.82 -34.84
CA ASP A 370 -23.35 4.17 -36.14
C ASP A 370 -24.08 4.95 -37.23
N ALA A 371 -25.28 5.47 -36.94
CA ALA A 371 -25.94 6.48 -37.78
C ALA A 371 -25.11 7.77 -37.89
N GLY A 372 -24.47 8.20 -36.81
CA GLY A 372 -23.64 9.40 -36.74
C GLY A 372 -22.35 9.36 -37.57
N ILE A 373 -21.84 8.16 -37.91
CA ILE A 373 -20.71 7.95 -38.84
C ILE A 373 -21.15 7.62 -40.27
N GLY A 374 -22.46 7.62 -40.54
CA GLY A 374 -23.04 7.35 -41.87
C GLY A 374 -23.26 5.87 -42.20
N SER A 375 -23.21 4.97 -41.21
CA SER A 375 -23.61 3.57 -41.40
C SER A 375 -25.13 3.47 -41.53
N VAL A 376 -25.63 2.74 -42.53
CA VAL A 376 -27.07 2.53 -42.73
C VAL A 376 -27.60 1.57 -41.67
N LEU A 377 -28.58 2.03 -40.88
CA LEU A 377 -29.15 1.24 -39.79
C LEU A 377 -30.01 0.08 -40.31
N ALA A 378 -29.97 -1.04 -39.59
CA ALA A 378 -30.88 -2.15 -39.88
C ALA A 378 -32.32 -1.78 -39.49
N PRO A 379 -33.34 -2.39 -40.12
CA PRO A 379 -34.74 -2.16 -39.75
C PRO A 379 -35.05 -2.40 -38.27
N THR A 380 -34.38 -3.37 -37.63
CA THR A 380 -34.49 -3.67 -36.19
C THR A 380 -33.99 -2.54 -35.30
N ASP A 381 -32.98 -1.80 -35.76
CA ASP A 381 -32.38 -0.69 -35.02
C ASP A 381 -33.26 0.54 -35.14
N LEU A 382 -33.75 0.83 -36.35
CA LEU A 382 -34.75 1.88 -36.59
C LEU A 382 -36.04 1.64 -35.79
N LEU A 383 -36.54 0.40 -35.75
CA LEU A 383 -37.69 0.05 -34.90
C LEU A 383 -37.37 0.25 -33.40
N SER A 384 -36.14 -0.07 -32.97
CA SER A 384 -35.69 0.21 -31.60
C SER A 384 -35.63 1.71 -31.29
N VAL A 385 -35.28 2.55 -32.26
CA VAL A 385 -35.38 4.02 -32.16
C VAL A 385 -36.85 4.44 -31.99
N ALA A 386 -37.76 3.99 -32.86
CA ALA A 386 -39.17 4.36 -32.79
C ALA A 386 -39.83 3.98 -31.44
N VAL A 387 -39.64 2.74 -31.00
CA VAL A 387 -40.17 2.24 -29.71
C VAL A 387 -39.59 3.04 -28.53
N THR A 388 -38.32 3.43 -28.60
CA THR A 388 -37.67 4.26 -27.57
C THR A 388 -38.21 5.69 -27.57
N LEU A 389 -38.43 6.29 -28.74
CA LEU A 389 -39.06 7.63 -28.86
C LEU A 389 -40.48 7.64 -28.28
N GLY A 390 -41.27 6.60 -28.54
CA GLY A 390 -42.59 6.42 -27.94
C GLY A 390 -42.54 6.29 -26.42
N GLY A 391 -41.58 5.52 -25.89
CA GLY A 391 -41.33 5.40 -24.44
C GLY A 391 -40.93 6.73 -23.79
N LEU A 392 -39.98 7.46 -24.40
CA LEU A 392 -39.55 8.79 -23.96
C LEU A 392 -40.70 9.81 -23.97
N ARG A 393 -41.54 9.79 -25.02
CA ARG A 393 -42.76 10.61 -25.11
C ARG A 393 -43.76 10.31 -23.99
N GLY A 394 -43.96 9.04 -23.66
CA GLY A 394 -44.78 8.60 -22.54
C GLY A 394 -44.24 9.08 -21.19
N LEU A 395 -42.93 8.91 -20.97
CA LEU A 395 -42.24 9.33 -19.75
C LEU A 395 -42.31 10.86 -19.55
N HIS A 396 -42.04 11.65 -20.60
CA HIS A 396 -42.18 13.10 -20.56
C HIS A 396 -43.60 13.49 -20.15
N HIS A 397 -44.62 12.98 -20.86
CA HIS A 397 -46.01 13.34 -20.59
C HIS A 397 -46.44 13.02 -19.14
N ALA A 398 -46.08 11.85 -18.63
CA ALA A 398 -46.42 11.39 -17.27
C ALA A 398 -45.78 12.21 -16.13
N LEU A 399 -44.76 13.04 -16.42
CA LEU A 399 -44.05 13.86 -15.42
C LEU A 399 -44.23 15.37 -15.65
N THR A 400 -44.73 15.79 -16.81
CA THR A 400 -44.96 17.21 -17.14
C THR A 400 -46.43 17.62 -17.19
N ALA A 401 -47.38 16.68 -17.10
CA ALA A 401 -48.81 17.01 -17.14
C ALA A 401 -49.20 18.00 -16.01
N PRO A 402 -50.04 19.03 -16.29
CA PRO A 402 -50.39 20.05 -15.28
C PRO A 402 -51.19 19.50 -14.09
N GLU A 403 -52.00 18.47 -14.34
CA GLU A 403 -52.84 17.78 -13.35
C GLU A 403 -52.04 16.90 -12.38
N ASP A 404 -50.75 16.68 -12.70
CA ASP A 404 -49.86 15.77 -11.99
C ASP A 404 -48.80 16.53 -11.20
N ASP A 405 -48.91 16.50 -9.87
CA ASP A 405 -47.86 17.00 -8.98
C ASP A 405 -46.71 15.98 -8.91
N ALA A 406 -45.91 15.95 -9.97
CA ALA A 406 -44.69 15.16 -10.06
C ALA A 406 -43.53 15.71 -9.23
N GLY A 407 -43.72 16.84 -8.54
CA GLY A 407 -42.63 17.58 -7.91
C GLY A 407 -41.75 18.36 -8.90
N PRO A 408 -41.10 19.44 -8.44
CA PRO A 408 -40.34 20.33 -9.30
C PRO A 408 -39.06 19.70 -9.87
N ARG A 409 -38.42 18.73 -9.19
CA ARG A 409 -37.15 18.14 -9.63
C ARG A 409 -37.37 17.12 -10.72
N LEU A 410 -38.38 16.24 -10.56
CA LEU A 410 -38.72 15.29 -11.61
C LEU A 410 -39.23 16.01 -12.87
N ARG A 411 -40.05 17.06 -12.72
CA ARG A 411 -40.50 17.88 -13.85
C ARG A 411 -39.34 18.61 -14.53
N ARG A 412 -38.35 19.13 -13.77
CA ARG A 412 -37.11 19.71 -14.32
C ARG A 412 -36.30 18.69 -15.13
N LEU A 413 -36.17 17.46 -14.64
CA LEU A 413 -35.47 16.38 -15.35
C LEU A 413 -36.24 15.93 -16.60
N ALA A 414 -37.56 15.75 -16.50
CA ALA A 414 -38.42 15.39 -17.62
C ALA A 414 -38.42 16.44 -18.75
N ALA A 415 -38.28 17.72 -18.42
CA ALA A 415 -38.16 18.80 -19.41
C ALA A 415 -36.89 18.72 -20.30
N HIS A 416 -35.91 17.86 -19.97
CA HIS A 416 -34.76 17.58 -20.84
C HIS A 416 -35.03 16.45 -21.86
N ILE A 417 -36.19 15.80 -21.81
CA ILE A 417 -36.63 14.80 -22.78
C ILE A 417 -37.25 15.53 -23.98
N VAL A 418 -36.57 15.47 -25.12
CA VAL A 418 -37.06 16.05 -26.39
C VAL A 418 -37.99 15.05 -27.06
N VAL A 419 -39.24 15.45 -27.29
CA VAL A 419 -40.28 14.61 -27.88
C VAL A 419 -40.24 14.75 -29.41
N LEU A 420 -40.00 13.64 -30.14
CA LEU A 420 -39.79 13.63 -31.59
C LEU A 420 -40.89 12.83 -32.35
N PRO A 421 -42.16 13.24 -32.29
CA PRO A 421 -43.29 12.45 -32.79
C PRO A 421 -43.32 12.38 -34.33
N ALA A 422 -42.62 13.29 -35.01
CA ALA A 422 -42.49 13.26 -36.47
C ALA A 422 -41.51 12.17 -36.95
N LEU A 423 -40.42 11.93 -36.19
CA LEU A 423 -39.45 10.88 -36.49
C LEU A 423 -40.03 9.49 -36.15
N GLU A 424 -40.66 9.37 -34.98
CA GLU A 424 -41.43 8.20 -34.53
C GLU A 424 -42.42 7.74 -35.63
N LYS A 425 -43.33 8.64 -36.03
CA LYS A 425 -44.36 8.34 -37.06
C LYS A 425 -43.79 8.04 -38.44
N GLU A 426 -42.65 8.61 -38.83
CA GLU A 426 -42.05 8.32 -40.14
C GLU A 426 -41.50 6.89 -40.17
N ILE A 427 -40.86 6.45 -39.09
CA ILE A 427 -40.35 5.07 -38.97
C ILE A 427 -41.53 4.08 -38.96
N ASP A 428 -42.56 4.34 -38.15
CA ASP A 428 -43.77 3.49 -38.07
C ASP A 428 -44.60 3.46 -39.38
N ARG A 429 -44.46 4.48 -40.25
CA ARG A 429 -45.07 4.46 -41.59
C ARG A 429 -44.29 3.56 -42.54
N CYS A 430 -42.97 3.50 -42.40
CA CYS A 430 -42.09 2.79 -43.34
C CYS A 430 -41.81 1.34 -42.93
N LEU A 431 -41.86 1.02 -41.63
CA LEU A 431 -41.61 -0.32 -41.09
C LEU A 431 -42.89 -0.92 -40.51
N ASP A 432 -43.02 -2.25 -40.56
CA ASP A 432 -44.04 -3.00 -39.83
C ASP A 432 -43.52 -3.46 -38.45
N PRO A 433 -44.38 -4.00 -37.57
CA PRO A 433 -43.97 -4.47 -36.24
C PRO A 433 -42.95 -5.63 -36.25
N ASP A 434 -42.83 -6.36 -37.36
CA ASP A 434 -41.86 -7.45 -37.56
C ASP A 434 -40.49 -6.91 -38.07
N GLY A 435 -40.36 -5.60 -38.28
CA GLY A 435 -39.16 -4.96 -38.80
C GLY A 435 -38.97 -5.12 -40.31
N ARG A 436 -40.01 -5.38 -41.09
CA ARG A 436 -39.96 -5.38 -42.55
C ARG A 436 -40.34 -4.00 -43.10
N VAL A 437 -39.72 -3.59 -44.20
CA VAL A 437 -40.13 -2.38 -44.92
C VAL A 437 -41.47 -2.64 -45.61
N ARG A 438 -42.47 -1.80 -45.31
CA ARG A 438 -43.84 -1.92 -45.82
C ARG A 438 -43.95 -1.60 -47.30
N ASP A 439 -44.94 -2.20 -47.98
CA ASP A 439 -45.22 -1.94 -49.39
C ASP A 439 -45.50 -0.46 -49.70
N ASP A 440 -46.11 0.25 -48.76
CA ASP A 440 -46.47 1.66 -48.85
C ASP A 440 -45.39 2.63 -48.34
N ALA A 441 -44.22 2.12 -47.94
CA ALA A 441 -43.09 2.95 -47.47
C ALA A 441 -42.58 3.93 -48.54
N SER A 442 -42.66 3.58 -49.83
CA SER A 442 -42.55 4.53 -50.93
C SER A 442 -43.46 4.17 -52.13
N PRO A 443 -43.93 5.15 -52.92
CA PRO A 443 -44.71 4.88 -54.13
C PRO A 443 -43.95 4.02 -55.16
N LYS A 444 -42.61 4.17 -55.21
CA LYS A 444 -41.74 3.38 -56.09
C LYS A 444 -41.64 1.93 -55.61
N LEU A 445 -41.46 1.69 -54.31
CA LEU A 445 -41.42 0.34 -53.75
C LEU A 445 -42.75 -0.39 -53.99
N SER A 446 -43.88 0.27 -53.74
CA SER A 446 -45.23 -0.24 -54.05
C SER A 446 -45.40 -0.63 -55.53
N ALA A 447 -44.84 0.16 -56.45
CA ALA A 447 -44.91 -0.12 -57.88
C ALA A 447 -44.00 -1.29 -58.27
N VAL A 448 -42.78 -1.36 -57.73
CA VAL A 448 -41.82 -2.45 -57.97
C VAL A 448 -42.37 -3.78 -57.43
N ARG A 449 -42.85 -3.84 -56.17
CA ARG A 449 -43.46 -5.06 -55.60
C ARG A 449 -44.67 -5.56 -56.37
N ARG A 450 -45.55 -4.65 -56.84
CA ARG A 450 -46.67 -5.02 -57.72
C ARG A 450 -46.20 -5.58 -59.06
N ARG A 451 -45.10 -5.07 -59.63
CA ARG A 451 -44.48 -5.62 -60.85
C ARG A 451 -43.86 -7.00 -60.59
N ILE A 452 -43.11 -7.18 -59.49
CA ILE A 452 -42.57 -8.48 -59.05
C ILE A 452 -43.70 -9.52 -58.97
N ALA A 453 -44.74 -9.25 -58.19
CA ALA A 453 -45.89 -10.16 -58.04
C ALA A 453 -46.65 -10.41 -59.36
N SER A 454 -46.58 -9.50 -60.34
CA SER A 454 -47.18 -9.71 -61.66
C SER A 454 -46.32 -10.61 -62.55
N VAL A 455 -45.01 -10.36 -62.62
CA VAL A 455 -44.04 -11.15 -63.41
C VAL A 455 -43.91 -12.55 -62.84
N ASP A 456 -43.82 -12.70 -61.52
CA ASP A 456 -43.73 -13.99 -60.84
C ASP A 456 -44.96 -14.88 -61.12
N ARG A 457 -46.18 -14.31 -61.09
CA ARG A 457 -47.42 -15.00 -61.50
C ARG A 457 -47.49 -15.30 -63.00
N GLU A 458 -46.71 -14.63 -63.83
CA GLU A 458 -46.58 -14.97 -65.26
C GLU A 458 -45.56 -16.09 -65.47
N CYS A 459 -44.42 -16.06 -64.76
CA CYS A 459 -43.44 -17.15 -64.72
C CYS A 459 -44.12 -18.46 -64.32
N HIS A 460 -44.77 -18.51 -63.15
CA HIS A 460 -45.43 -19.72 -62.66
C HIS A 460 -46.47 -20.25 -63.67
N ARG A 461 -47.33 -19.38 -64.22
CA ARG A 461 -48.34 -19.78 -65.23
C ARG A 461 -47.71 -20.36 -66.50
N LYS A 462 -46.59 -19.80 -66.99
CA LYS A 462 -45.87 -20.33 -68.15
C LYS A 462 -45.18 -21.66 -67.83
N ILE A 463 -44.57 -21.79 -66.66
CA ILE A 463 -43.93 -23.03 -66.18
C ILE A 463 -44.97 -24.16 -66.06
N GLU A 464 -46.08 -23.92 -65.36
CA GLU A 464 -47.19 -24.87 -65.20
C GLU A 464 -47.77 -25.31 -66.54
N GLY A 465 -47.97 -24.36 -67.48
CA GLY A 465 -48.43 -24.67 -68.84
C GLY A 465 -47.46 -25.56 -69.63
N LEU A 466 -46.15 -25.35 -69.50
CA LEU A 466 -45.13 -26.22 -70.10
C LEU A 466 -45.15 -27.61 -69.44
N MET A 467 -45.16 -27.67 -68.11
CA MET A 467 -45.13 -28.92 -67.34
C MET A 467 -46.38 -29.78 -67.55
N GLY A 468 -47.53 -29.16 -67.84
CA GLY A 468 -48.77 -29.86 -68.20
C GLY A 468 -48.74 -30.52 -69.59
N THR A 469 -47.74 -30.25 -70.43
CA THR A 469 -47.63 -30.83 -71.78
C THR A 469 -47.07 -32.26 -71.72
N SER A 470 -47.74 -33.23 -72.35
CA SER A 470 -47.43 -34.67 -72.22
C SER A 470 -46.05 -35.10 -72.76
N SER A 471 -45.37 -34.25 -73.54
CA SER A 471 -43.96 -34.45 -73.94
C SER A 471 -43.00 -34.04 -72.82
N VAL A 472 -43.18 -32.83 -72.28
CA VAL A 472 -42.36 -32.24 -71.21
C VAL A 472 -42.49 -33.04 -69.92
N ALA A 473 -43.70 -33.41 -69.51
CA ALA A 473 -43.96 -34.15 -68.28
C ALA A 473 -43.18 -35.48 -68.17
N LYS A 474 -42.82 -36.12 -69.29
CA LYS A 474 -42.02 -37.36 -69.33
C LYS A 474 -40.51 -37.12 -69.17
N MET A 475 -40.05 -35.90 -69.44
CA MET A 475 -38.65 -35.49 -69.31
C MET A 475 -38.31 -35.06 -67.88
N LEU A 476 -39.31 -34.67 -67.09
CA LEU A 476 -39.14 -34.24 -65.71
C LEU A 476 -38.90 -35.41 -64.77
N GLN A 477 -38.11 -35.16 -63.72
CA GLN A 477 -37.95 -36.10 -62.60
C GLN A 477 -39.20 -36.04 -61.71
N GLU A 478 -39.63 -34.83 -61.37
CA GLU A 478 -40.85 -34.54 -60.60
C GLU A 478 -41.52 -33.27 -61.17
N PRO A 479 -42.86 -33.19 -61.24
CA PRO A 479 -43.57 -32.04 -61.78
C PRO A 479 -43.71 -30.92 -60.72
N LEU A 480 -42.58 -30.40 -60.23
CA LEU A 480 -42.54 -29.27 -59.29
C LEU A 480 -41.56 -28.19 -59.76
N VAL A 481 -41.87 -26.94 -59.42
CA VAL A 481 -41.00 -25.78 -59.68
C VAL A 481 -39.98 -25.65 -58.54
N THR A 482 -38.71 -25.50 -58.89
CA THR A 482 -37.61 -25.30 -57.94
C THR A 482 -36.97 -23.94 -58.13
N ILE A 483 -36.30 -23.43 -57.10
CA ILE A 483 -35.39 -22.28 -57.23
C ILE A 483 -33.95 -22.79 -57.17
N ARG A 484 -33.12 -22.36 -58.13
CA ARG A 484 -31.68 -22.59 -58.20
C ARG A 484 -31.00 -21.31 -58.69
N ASP A 485 -29.94 -20.88 -58.00
CA ASP A 485 -29.22 -19.63 -58.27
C ASP A 485 -30.16 -18.42 -58.45
N ASP A 486 -31.15 -18.30 -57.55
CA ASP A 486 -32.24 -17.32 -57.57
C ASP A 486 -33.14 -17.32 -58.82
N ARG A 487 -33.13 -18.40 -59.62
CA ARG A 487 -33.96 -18.58 -60.82
C ARG A 487 -34.96 -19.72 -60.66
N LEU A 488 -36.16 -19.54 -61.22
CA LEU A 488 -37.16 -20.59 -61.34
C LEU A 488 -36.70 -21.63 -62.38
N CYS A 489 -36.53 -22.87 -61.93
CA CYS A 489 -35.99 -24.00 -62.67
C CYS A 489 -36.86 -25.25 -62.48
N VAL A 490 -36.83 -26.17 -63.45
CA VAL A 490 -37.58 -27.44 -63.40
C VAL A 490 -36.58 -28.61 -63.36
N PRO A 491 -36.79 -29.65 -62.52
CA PRO A 491 -35.90 -30.81 -62.45
C PRO A 491 -36.09 -31.77 -63.62
N VAL A 492 -35.13 -31.81 -64.53
CA VAL A 492 -35.11 -32.64 -65.75
C VAL A 492 -34.21 -33.87 -65.56
N ARG A 493 -34.67 -35.04 -66.00
CA ARG A 493 -33.92 -36.31 -65.92
C ARG A 493 -32.70 -36.26 -66.85
N ALA A 494 -31.55 -36.76 -66.40
CA ALA A 494 -30.26 -36.62 -67.09
C ALA A 494 -30.27 -37.10 -68.56
N GLU A 495 -31.05 -38.12 -68.88
CA GLU A 495 -31.24 -38.67 -70.23
C GLU A 495 -31.96 -37.72 -71.20
N PHE A 496 -32.77 -36.78 -70.69
CA PHE A 496 -33.50 -35.79 -71.49
C PHE A 496 -32.86 -34.39 -71.50
N ARG A 497 -31.70 -34.19 -70.86
CA ARG A 497 -31.04 -32.88 -70.71
C ARG A 497 -30.78 -32.13 -72.03
N SER A 498 -30.61 -32.87 -73.13
CA SER A 498 -30.33 -32.31 -74.46
C SER A 498 -31.58 -32.17 -75.35
N GLN A 499 -32.73 -32.64 -74.87
CA GLN A 499 -34.04 -32.54 -75.55
C GLN A 499 -34.94 -31.47 -74.92
N PHE A 500 -34.68 -31.09 -73.68
CA PHE A 500 -35.39 -30.03 -72.99
C PHE A 500 -34.83 -28.66 -73.39
N ASP A 501 -35.71 -27.76 -73.84
CA ASP A 501 -35.33 -26.43 -74.32
C ASP A 501 -35.17 -25.43 -73.15
N GLY A 502 -33.93 -25.17 -72.76
CA GLY A 502 -33.61 -24.31 -71.62
C GLY A 502 -32.13 -24.28 -71.24
N MET A 503 -31.79 -23.49 -70.23
CA MET A 503 -30.42 -23.34 -69.71
C MET A 503 -30.23 -24.13 -68.41
N ILE A 504 -29.16 -24.92 -68.35
CA ILE A 504 -28.78 -25.68 -67.15
C ILE A 504 -28.13 -24.73 -66.15
N HIS A 505 -28.65 -24.68 -64.92
CA HIS A 505 -28.04 -23.92 -63.82
C HIS A 505 -27.33 -24.84 -62.82
N ASP A 506 -27.97 -25.93 -62.39
CA ASP A 506 -27.45 -26.82 -61.34
C ASP A 506 -27.65 -28.31 -61.67
N ARG A 507 -26.93 -29.20 -60.97
CA ARG A 507 -26.99 -30.66 -61.09
C ARG A 507 -27.05 -31.31 -59.70
N SER A 508 -28.02 -32.18 -59.51
CA SER A 508 -28.14 -33.02 -58.30
C SER A 508 -26.86 -33.80 -57.96
N ALA A 509 -26.60 -34.03 -56.66
CA ALA A 509 -25.41 -34.72 -56.17
C ALA A 509 -25.25 -36.18 -56.66
N SER A 510 -26.37 -36.88 -56.91
CA SER A 510 -26.38 -38.21 -57.55
C SER A 510 -26.11 -38.14 -59.06
N GLY A 511 -26.15 -36.94 -59.64
CA GLY A 511 -25.91 -36.68 -61.05
C GLY A 511 -27.04 -37.07 -62.00
N ALA A 512 -28.17 -37.56 -61.48
CA ALA A 512 -29.31 -38.11 -62.23
C ALA A 512 -30.33 -37.06 -62.69
N THR A 513 -30.36 -35.90 -62.03
CA THR A 513 -31.27 -34.77 -62.32
C THR A 513 -30.47 -33.49 -62.56
N PHE A 514 -30.87 -32.72 -63.58
CA PHE A 514 -30.38 -31.38 -63.90
C PHE A 514 -31.50 -30.36 -63.66
N PHE A 515 -31.18 -29.22 -63.05
CA PHE A 515 -32.13 -28.13 -62.87
C PHE A 515 -31.99 -27.14 -64.03
N ILE A 516 -33.04 -27.04 -64.84
CA ILE A 516 -33.04 -26.30 -66.10
C ILE A 516 -34.07 -25.18 -66.05
N GLU A 517 -33.66 -23.96 -66.41
CA GLU A 517 -34.54 -22.81 -66.66
C GLU A 517 -35.14 -22.93 -68.07
N PRO A 518 -36.46 -23.12 -68.23
CA PRO A 518 -37.09 -23.26 -69.55
C PRO A 518 -36.95 -21.99 -70.40
N ALA A 519 -36.66 -22.14 -71.70
CA ALA A 519 -36.44 -21.02 -72.61
C ALA A 519 -37.57 -19.97 -72.58
N ALA A 520 -38.83 -20.40 -72.46
CA ALA A 520 -40.01 -19.54 -72.45
C ALA A 520 -40.15 -18.61 -71.23
N ILE A 521 -39.32 -18.76 -70.19
CA ILE A 521 -39.31 -17.89 -69.01
C ILE A 521 -37.99 -17.15 -68.79
N VAL A 522 -36.94 -17.41 -69.56
CA VAL A 522 -35.61 -16.78 -69.38
C VAL A 522 -35.71 -15.25 -69.29
N GLU A 523 -36.48 -14.64 -70.20
CA GLU A 523 -36.71 -13.20 -70.20
C GLU A 523 -37.47 -12.72 -68.96
N LEU A 524 -38.48 -13.48 -68.51
CA LEU A 524 -39.27 -13.12 -67.32
C LEU A 524 -38.46 -13.30 -66.02
N ASN A 525 -37.65 -14.35 -65.89
CA ASN A 525 -36.72 -14.53 -64.77
C ASN A 525 -35.67 -13.41 -64.74
N ASN A 526 -35.14 -13.00 -65.91
CA ASN A 526 -34.24 -11.85 -66.00
C ASN A 526 -34.93 -10.55 -65.56
N GLN A 527 -36.17 -10.30 -65.99
CA GLN A 527 -36.97 -9.15 -65.54
C GLN A 527 -37.29 -9.22 -64.04
N LEU A 528 -37.66 -10.40 -63.52
CA LEU A 528 -37.92 -10.63 -62.10
C LEU A 528 -36.68 -10.34 -61.26
N ARG A 529 -35.51 -10.80 -61.70
CA ARG A 529 -34.23 -10.53 -61.05
C ARG A 529 -33.85 -9.05 -61.09
N GLN A 530 -34.09 -8.36 -62.20
CA GLN A 530 -33.91 -6.91 -62.28
C GLN A 530 -34.83 -6.18 -61.29
N LEU A 531 -36.11 -6.56 -61.23
CA LEU A 531 -37.07 -5.96 -60.30
C LEU A 531 -36.73 -6.24 -58.83
N GLN A 532 -36.19 -7.42 -58.50
CA GLN A 532 -35.68 -7.73 -57.16
C GLN A 532 -34.46 -6.86 -56.78
N LEU A 533 -33.60 -6.52 -57.75
CA LEU A 533 -32.50 -5.57 -57.52
C LEU A 533 -33.05 -4.15 -57.32
N GLU A 534 -33.97 -3.69 -58.19
CA GLU A 534 -34.67 -2.41 -58.04
C GLU A 534 -35.41 -2.29 -56.68
N GLU A 535 -35.93 -3.40 -56.15
CA GLU A 535 -36.55 -3.47 -54.82
C GLU A 535 -35.51 -3.29 -53.71
N ARG A 536 -34.39 -4.03 -53.77
CA ARG A 536 -33.31 -3.96 -52.76
C ARG A 536 -32.67 -2.58 -52.72
N ASP A 537 -32.45 -1.97 -53.88
CA ASP A 537 -31.92 -0.60 -53.98
C ASP A 537 -32.90 0.44 -53.41
N GLU A 538 -34.20 0.29 -53.66
CA GLU A 538 -35.22 1.19 -53.12
C GLU A 538 -35.40 1.02 -51.60
N ILE A 539 -35.35 -0.23 -51.09
CA ILE A 539 -35.33 -0.52 -49.65
C ILE A 539 -34.10 0.12 -49.01
N HIS A 540 -32.91 -0.08 -49.56
CA HIS A 540 -31.68 0.52 -49.06
C HIS A 540 -31.77 2.05 -49.05
N ARG A 541 -32.29 2.67 -50.12
CA ARG A 541 -32.53 4.12 -50.18
C ARG A 541 -33.44 4.62 -49.06
N ILE A 542 -34.54 3.91 -48.76
CA ILE A 542 -35.47 4.25 -47.67
C ILE A 542 -34.77 4.14 -46.30
N LEU A 543 -34.00 3.07 -46.07
CA LEU A 543 -33.27 2.88 -44.81
C LEU A 543 -32.18 3.95 -44.61
N THR A 544 -31.45 4.33 -45.66
CA THR A 544 -30.49 5.45 -45.64
C THR A 544 -31.18 6.78 -45.32
N GLU A 545 -32.36 7.03 -45.89
CA GLU A 545 -33.13 8.25 -45.63
C GLU A 545 -33.59 8.34 -44.17
N LEU A 546 -34.14 7.25 -43.62
CA LEU A 546 -34.54 7.16 -42.21
C LEU A 546 -33.33 7.29 -41.28
N THR A 547 -32.22 6.62 -41.60
CA THR A 547 -30.94 6.72 -40.88
C THR A 547 -30.44 8.17 -40.82
N GLY A 548 -30.50 8.89 -41.94
CA GLY A 548 -30.14 10.32 -42.00
C GLY A 548 -30.97 11.16 -41.02
N ARG A 549 -32.29 10.96 -40.98
CA ARG A 549 -33.17 11.67 -40.04
C ARG A 549 -32.89 11.33 -38.57
N VAL A 550 -32.46 10.10 -38.27
CA VAL A 550 -31.99 9.71 -36.92
C VAL A 550 -30.66 10.40 -36.59
N ALA A 551 -29.69 10.40 -37.52
CA ALA A 551 -28.39 11.03 -37.36
C ALA A 551 -28.50 12.54 -37.10
N GLU A 552 -29.39 13.23 -37.83
CA GLU A 552 -29.69 14.66 -37.63
C GLU A 552 -30.24 15.00 -36.24
N ARG A 553 -30.84 14.04 -35.53
CA ARG A 553 -31.44 14.25 -34.20
C ARG A 553 -30.70 13.51 -33.07
N ARG A 554 -29.50 12.97 -33.35
CA ARG A 554 -28.76 12.12 -32.42
C ARG A 554 -28.49 12.75 -31.05
N GLU A 555 -28.21 14.06 -31.01
CA GLU A 555 -27.90 14.79 -29.76
C GLU A 555 -29.14 14.97 -28.88
N GLU A 556 -30.31 15.19 -29.50
CA GLU A 556 -31.61 15.31 -28.84
C GLU A 556 -32.05 13.95 -28.27
N ILE A 557 -31.90 12.88 -29.05
CA ILE A 557 -32.17 11.49 -28.59
C ILE A 557 -31.20 11.10 -27.47
N GLY A 558 -29.90 11.37 -27.63
CA GLY A 558 -28.89 11.08 -26.61
C GLY A 558 -29.09 11.87 -25.31
N THR A 559 -29.53 13.12 -25.39
CA THR A 559 -29.90 13.92 -24.21
C THR A 559 -31.13 13.37 -23.51
N SER A 560 -32.14 12.98 -24.28
CA SER A 560 -33.37 12.37 -23.78
C SER A 560 -33.12 11.02 -23.09
N LEU A 561 -32.24 10.19 -23.64
CA LEU A 561 -31.80 8.93 -23.03
C LEU A 561 -31.03 9.16 -21.72
N ARG A 562 -30.14 10.17 -21.66
CA ARG A 562 -29.49 10.56 -20.40
C ARG A 562 -30.52 10.99 -19.35
N ALA A 563 -31.47 11.84 -19.71
CA ALA A 563 -32.54 12.28 -18.80
C ALA A 563 -33.41 11.11 -18.31
N ALA A 564 -33.78 10.17 -19.20
CA ALA A 564 -34.53 8.97 -18.85
C ALA A 564 -33.76 8.02 -17.92
N SER A 565 -32.46 7.83 -18.16
CA SER A 565 -31.55 7.08 -17.27
C SER A 565 -31.45 7.70 -15.88
N VAL A 566 -31.39 9.04 -15.77
CA VAL A 566 -31.45 9.74 -14.48
C VAL A 566 -32.79 9.48 -13.77
N LEU A 567 -33.91 9.61 -14.49
CA LEU A 567 -35.25 9.41 -13.95
C LEU A 567 -35.47 7.96 -13.49
N ASP A 568 -35.13 6.95 -14.30
CA ASP A 568 -35.29 5.54 -13.93
C ASP A 568 -34.42 5.18 -12.71
N PHE A 569 -33.20 5.70 -12.62
CA PHE A 569 -32.38 5.58 -11.41
C PHE A 569 -33.06 6.18 -10.18
N ILE A 570 -33.70 7.36 -10.28
CA ILE A 570 -34.46 7.95 -9.17
C ILE A 570 -35.68 7.10 -8.81
N PHE A 571 -36.42 6.58 -9.80
CA PHE A 571 -37.55 5.69 -9.55
C PHE A 571 -37.11 4.32 -9.00
N ALA A 572 -35.93 3.80 -9.35
CA ALA A 572 -35.34 2.61 -8.73
C ALA A 572 -35.04 2.83 -7.24
N LYS A 573 -34.47 4.00 -6.87
CA LYS A 573 -34.29 4.40 -5.46
C LYS A 573 -35.63 4.50 -4.73
N ALA A 574 -36.66 5.04 -5.38
CA ALA A 574 -38.00 5.16 -4.81
C ALA A 574 -38.68 3.80 -4.58
N ARG A 575 -38.58 2.88 -5.55
CA ARG A 575 -39.03 1.48 -5.42
C ARG A 575 -38.30 0.78 -4.26
N LEU A 576 -36.97 0.91 -4.19
CA LEU A 576 -36.17 0.35 -3.09
C LEU A 576 -36.61 0.92 -1.72
N SER A 577 -36.88 2.24 -1.66
CA SER A 577 -37.39 2.90 -0.47
C SER A 577 -38.77 2.42 -0.03
N LEU A 578 -39.59 1.86 -0.92
CA LEU A 578 -40.90 1.31 -0.57
C LEU A 578 -40.77 -0.12 -0.08
N ASP A 579 -40.08 -0.96 -0.85
CA ASP A 579 -39.88 -2.38 -0.57
C ASP A 579 -39.13 -2.63 0.75
N TRP A 580 -38.23 -1.73 1.14
CA TRP A 580 -37.48 -1.81 2.40
C TRP A 580 -38.05 -0.91 3.51
N HIS A 581 -39.23 -0.33 3.31
CA HIS A 581 -39.91 0.57 4.26
C HIS A 581 -38.99 1.69 4.79
N CYS A 582 -38.18 2.27 3.89
CA CYS A 582 -37.25 3.33 4.26
C CYS A 582 -37.97 4.64 4.63
N SER A 583 -37.22 5.65 5.06
CA SER A 583 -37.65 7.03 5.20
C SER A 583 -36.53 8.02 4.84
N LEU A 584 -36.89 9.28 4.64
CA LEU A 584 -35.93 10.37 4.46
C LEU A 584 -35.29 10.72 5.82
N PRO A 585 -33.98 10.52 6.02
CA PRO A 585 -33.30 10.96 7.24
C PRO A 585 -33.07 12.48 7.23
N GLN A 586 -32.90 13.04 8.42
CA GLN A 586 -32.40 14.40 8.61
C GLN A 586 -30.88 14.42 8.41
N LEU A 587 -30.36 15.46 7.77
CA LEU A 587 -28.93 15.61 7.51
C LEU A 587 -28.31 16.59 8.50
N SER A 588 -27.37 16.13 9.33
CA SER A 588 -26.65 16.97 10.29
C SER A 588 -25.41 17.60 9.67
N ALA A 589 -25.19 18.90 9.93
CA ALA A 589 -23.94 19.59 9.62
C ALA A 589 -22.84 19.35 10.67
N GLN A 590 -23.21 18.91 11.88
CA GLN A 590 -22.27 18.44 12.91
C GLN A 590 -22.07 16.92 12.77
N PRO A 591 -20.91 16.35 13.18
CA PRO A 591 -20.66 14.91 13.03
C PRO A 591 -21.40 14.08 14.09
N ARG A 592 -22.71 13.96 13.87
CA ARG A 592 -23.71 13.33 14.73
C ARG A 592 -24.46 12.29 13.91
N CYS A 593 -24.64 11.10 14.48
CA CYS A 593 -25.36 9.98 13.86
C CYS A 593 -26.32 9.37 14.90
N ASP A 594 -27.60 9.74 14.78
CA ASP A 594 -28.68 9.26 15.61
C ASP A 594 -29.65 8.46 14.73
N LEU A 595 -29.59 7.15 14.81
CA LEU A 595 -30.44 6.23 14.06
C LEU A 595 -31.54 5.72 14.99
N VAL A 596 -32.79 6.03 14.65
CA VAL A 596 -33.97 5.65 15.43
C VAL A 596 -34.73 4.55 14.71
N GLN A 597 -34.95 3.43 15.39
CA GLN A 597 -35.59 2.22 14.86
C GLN A 597 -34.98 1.72 13.54
N ALA A 598 -33.66 1.85 13.40
CA ALA A 598 -32.92 1.47 12.21
C ALA A 598 -32.79 -0.05 12.07
N ARG A 599 -32.91 -0.56 10.84
CA ARG A 599 -32.88 -1.99 10.52
C ARG A 599 -31.80 -2.25 9.49
N HIS A 600 -31.17 -3.43 9.57
CA HIS A 600 -30.26 -3.87 8.53
C HIS A 600 -31.07 -4.32 7.29
N PRO A 601 -30.99 -3.63 6.13
CA PRO A 601 -31.90 -3.90 5.00
C PRO A 601 -31.80 -5.34 4.48
N LEU A 602 -30.59 -5.90 4.47
CA LEU A 602 -30.32 -7.24 3.94
C LEU A 602 -30.80 -8.40 4.85
N LEU A 603 -31.36 -8.10 6.03
CA LEU A 603 -31.97 -9.11 6.92
C LEU A 603 -33.50 -9.26 6.72
N GLY A 604 -34.11 -8.43 5.86
CA GLY A 604 -35.54 -8.51 5.52
C GLY A 604 -36.48 -8.22 6.70
N GLU A 605 -37.71 -8.76 6.65
CA GLU A 605 -38.74 -8.52 7.67
C GLU A 605 -38.35 -9.01 9.08
N GLY A 606 -37.42 -9.97 9.19
CA GLY A 606 -36.87 -10.45 10.45
C GLY A 606 -35.88 -9.49 11.12
N ALA A 607 -35.51 -8.38 10.47
CA ALA A 607 -34.58 -7.39 11.00
C ALA A 607 -35.18 -6.65 12.22
N VAL A 608 -34.67 -6.92 13.41
CA VAL A 608 -35.05 -6.20 14.62
C VAL A 608 -34.48 -4.77 14.59
N PRO A 609 -35.28 -3.74 14.91
CA PRO A 609 -34.82 -2.35 14.89
C PRO A 609 -33.89 -2.04 16.07
N ILE A 610 -32.86 -1.23 15.81
CA ILE A 610 -31.93 -0.70 16.80
C ILE A 610 -32.04 0.82 16.90
N ASP A 611 -31.82 1.34 18.10
CA ASP A 611 -31.63 2.77 18.35
C ASP A 611 -30.14 2.99 18.67
N VAL A 612 -29.49 3.91 17.95
CA VAL A 612 -28.06 4.24 18.12
C VAL A 612 -27.92 5.76 18.11
N ALA A 613 -27.17 6.32 19.06
CA ALA A 613 -26.78 7.72 19.08
C ALA A 613 -25.26 7.83 19.15
N LEU A 614 -24.67 8.82 18.48
CA LEU A 614 -23.22 9.02 18.43
C LEU A 614 -22.87 10.46 18.03
N GLY A 615 -21.92 11.08 18.74
CA GLY A 615 -21.31 12.34 18.35
C GLY A 615 -21.90 13.59 18.99
N ASP A 616 -22.83 13.44 19.93
CA ASP A 616 -23.35 14.50 20.81
C ASP A 616 -22.55 14.50 22.14
N ASP A 617 -23.05 13.89 23.23
CA ASP A 617 -22.34 13.80 24.52
C ASP A 617 -21.05 12.95 24.50
N PHE A 618 -20.97 11.98 23.59
CA PHE A 618 -19.85 11.05 23.45
C PHE A 618 -19.49 10.81 21.97
N THR A 619 -18.21 10.57 21.70
CA THR A 619 -17.70 10.28 20.35
C THR A 619 -17.27 8.83 20.16
N VAL A 620 -17.20 8.04 21.24
CA VAL A 620 -16.92 6.60 21.20
C VAL A 620 -18.06 5.86 21.87
N LEU A 621 -18.70 4.93 21.15
CA LEU A 621 -19.67 3.98 21.69
C LEU A 621 -19.05 2.59 21.73
N LEU A 622 -18.95 2.02 22.93
CA LEU A 622 -18.44 0.68 23.16
C LEU A 622 -19.60 -0.30 23.36
N ILE A 623 -19.77 -1.26 22.44
CA ILE A 623 -20.84 -2.26 22.47
C ILE A 623 -20.32 -3.56 23.09
N THR A 624 -20.96 -4.00 24.18
CA THR A 624 -20.59 -5.20 24.95
C THR A 624 -21.71 -6.23 25.00
N GLY A 625 -21.35 -7.52 25.08
CA GLY A 625 -22.30 -8.63 25.11
C GLY A 625 -21.78 -9.89 24.40
N PRO A 626 -22.54 -11.00 24.46
CA PRO A 626 -22.20 -12.24 23.73
C PRO A 626 -22.24 -12.02 22.21
N ASN A 627 -21.47 -12.80 21.45
CA ASN A 627 -21.41 -12.66 19.97
C ASN A 627 -22.74 -12.96 19.28
N THR A 628 -23.49 -13.94 19.80
CA THR A 628 -24.87 -14.21 19.38
C THR A 628 -25.84 -13.05 19.67
N GLY A 629 -25.40 -12.00 20.38
CA GLY A 629 -26.17 -10.77 20.62
C GLY A 629 -26.42 -9.91 19.37
N GLY A 630 -25.57 -10.00 18.33
CA GLY A 630 -25.71 -9.18 17.12
C GLY A 630 -24.92 -7.85 17.13
N LYS A 631 -23.84 -7.77 17.91
CA LYS A 631 -22.94 -6.58 17.96
C LYS A 631 -22.42 -6.19 16.57
N THR A 632 -21.91 -7.17 15.82
CA THR A 632 -21.45 -7.05 14.43
C THR A 632 -22.53 -6.52 13.49
N VAL A 633 -23.78 -6.99 13.66
CA VAL A 633 -24.94 -6.53 12.87
C VAL A 633 -25.24 -5.06 13.16
N ALA A 634 -25.12 -4.62 14.41
CA ALA A 634 -25.29 -3.20 14.75
C ALA A 634 -24.21 -2.32 14.09
N LEU A 635 -22.93 -2.73 14.11
CA LEU A 635 -21.85 -2.03 13.40
C LEU A 635 -22.11 -1.95 11.89
N LYS A 636 -22.42 -3.09 11.26
CA LYS A 636 -22.77 -3.14 9.83
C LYS A 636 -23.96 -2.24 9.51
N THR A 637 -25.00 -2.22 10.35
CA THR A 637 -26.18 -1.37 10.17
C THR A 637 -25.77 0.11 10.16
N VAL A 638 -25.07 0.59 11.19
CA VAL A 638 -24.66 2.00 11.26
C VAL A 638 -23.77 2.39 10.07
N GLY A 639 -22.81 1.54 9.70
CA GLY A 639 -21.93 1.77 8.56
C GLY A 639 -22.68 1.82 7.23
N LEU A 640 -23.45 0.77 6.92
CA LEU A 640 -24.20 0.64 5.68
C LEU A 640 -25.20 1.78 5.51
N LEU A 641 -25.96 2.12 6.56
CA LEU A 641 -26.90 3.23 6.51
C LEU A 641 -26.20 4.58 6.27
N THR A 642 -25.01 4.80 6.86
CA THR A 642 -24.21 6.01 6.59
C THR A 642 -23.81 6.10 5.10
N VAL A 643 -23.34 4.99 4.50
CA VAL A 643 -23.01 4.95 3.06
C VAL A 643 -24.26 5.15 2.19
N MET A 644 -25.40 4.54 2.55
CA MET A 644 -26.66 4.70 1.84
C MET A 644 -27.11 6.17 1.77
N VAL A 645 -27.00 6.95 2.87
CA VAL A 645 -27.29 8.40 2.81
C VAL A 645 -26.35 9.11 1.86
N ALA A 646 -25.04 8.85 1.93
CA ALA A 646 -24.05 9.49 1.05
C ALA A 646 -24.30 9.18 -0.45
N CYS A 647 -24.82 7.99 -0.76
CA CYS A 647 -25.27 7.63 -2.11
C CYS A 647 -26.57 8.35 -2.54
N GLY A 648 -27.32 8.93 -1.61
CA GLY A 648 -28.62 9.59 -1.85
C GLY A 648 -29.82 8.65 -1.77
N LEU A 649 -29.71 7.58 -0.97
CA LEU A 649 -30.78 6.61 -0.68
C LEU A 649 -31.50 6.95 0.64
N HIS A 650 -32.80 6.65 0.69
CA HIS A 650 -33.56 6.63 1.94
C HIS A 650 -33.13 5.44 2.82
N LEU A 651 -33.32 5.55 4.14
CA LEU A 651 -32.87 4.55 5.11
C LEU A 651 -34.02 3.73 5.70
N PRO A 652 -33.88 2.41 5.90
CA PRO A 652 -34.79 1.57 6.71
C PRO A 652 -34.70 1.92 8.21
N ALA A 653 -35.08 3.15 8.55
CA ALA A 653 -35.09 3.74 9.88
C ALA A 653 -36.26 4.73 9.98
N HIS A 654 -36.56 5.21 11.19
CA HIS A 654 -37.58 6.23 11.40
C HIS A 654 -37.14 7.61 10.87
N ALA A 655 -38.07 8.44 10.40
CA ALA A 655 -37.78 9.74 9.76
C ALA A 655 -37.16 10.80 10.71
N ASN A 656 -37.16 10.54 12.02
CA ASN A 656 -36.43 11.35 13.01
C ASN A 656 -34.93 11.01 13.09
N SER A 657 -34.47 9.99 12.35
CA SER A 657 -33.06 9.63 12.29
C SER A 657 -32.24 10.76 11.66
N THR A 658 -31.12 11.10 12.29
CA THR A 658 -30.21 12.17 11.88
C THR A 658 -28.86 11.57 11.52
N VAL A 659 -28.34 11.87 10.33
CA VAL A 659 -27.08 11.31 9.83
C VAL A 659 -26.15 12.41 9.36
N HIS A 660 -24.86 12.28 9.66
CA HIS A 660 -23.79 13.10 9.11
C HIS A 660 -23.12 12.44 7.91
N LEU A 661 -22.70 13.25 6.95
CA LEU A 661 -21.93 12.81 5.79
C LEU A 661 -20.43 12.86 6.09
N PHE A 662 -19.94 11.84 6.80
CA PHE A 662 -18.52 11.71 7.11
C PHE A 662 -17.66 11.66 5.84
N THR A 663 -16.59 12.46 5.76
CA THR A 663 -15.63 12.37 4.64
C THR A 663 -14.79 11.09 4.65
N ARG A 664 -14.74 10.34 5.75
CA ARG A 664 -14.14 8.99 5.76
C ARG A 664 -14.95 8.01 6.57
N LEU A 665 -15.09 6.80 6.05
CA LEU A 665 -15.63 5.66 6.79
C LEU A 665 -14.62 4.51 6.72
N PHE A 666 -14.14 4.11 7.90
CA PHE A 666 -13.24 2.97 8.08
C PHE A 666 -13.95 1.85 8.81
N ALA A 667 -13.91 0.63 8.28
CA ALA A 667 -14.44 -0.55 8.97
C ALA A 667 -13.39 -1.66 9.04
N ASP A 668 -13.29 -2.28 10.22
CA ASP A 668 -12.62 -3.56 10.41
C ASP A 668 -13.57 -4.49 11.16
N ILE A 669 -14.18 -5.41 10.41
CA ILE A 669 -15.31 -6.26 10.80
C ILE A 669 -15.08 -7.63 10.15
N GLY A 670 -15.14 -8.73 10.89
CA GLY A 670 -14.96 -10.08 10.33
C GLY A 670 -14.94 -11.21 11.36
N ASP A 671 -15.19 -12.44 10.92
CA ASP A 671 -15.20 -13.64 11.75
C ASP A 671 -13.79 -14.26 11.89
N GLU A 672 -13.32 -14.46 13.13
CA GLU A 672 -12.08 -15.20 13.42
C GLU A 672 -12.16 -16.73 13.16
N GLN A 673 -13.28 -17.24 12.65
CA GLN A 673 -13.58 -18.68 12.61
C GLN A 673 -12.99 -19.48 11.43
N SER A 674 -12.14 -18.88 10.58
CA SER A 674 -11.38 -19.68 9.61
C SER A 674 -10.12 -20.29 10.26
N LEU A 675 -10.22 -21.58 10.62
CA LEU A 675 -9.21 -22.37 11.36
C LEU A 675 -7.87 -22.62 10.63
N GLN A 676 -7.49 -21.77 9.68
CA GLN A 676 -6.26 -21.91 8.87
C GLN A 676 -5.29 -20.71 8.96
N GLN A 677 -5.62 -19.62 9.67
CA GLN A 677 -4.86 -18.36 9.59
C GLN A 677 -4.77 -17.56 10.92
N SER A 678 -4.17 -18.15 11.97
CA SER A 678 -4.15 -17.52 13.31
C SER A 678 -3.10 -16.42 13.54
N LEU A 679 -2.11 -16.22 12.65
CA LEU A 679 -1.09 -15.15 12.76
C LEU A 679 -1.26 -14.00 11.74
N SER A 680 -1.76 -14.32 10.54
CA SER A 680 -2.02 -13.33 9.49
C SER A 680 -3.20 -12.41 9.83
N THR A 681 -4.22 -12.93 10.54
CA THR A 681 -5.46 -12.21 10.88
C THR A 681 -5.20 -11.06 11.86
N PHE A 682 -4.60 -11.29 13.03
CA PHE A 682 -4.25 -10.22 14.00
C PHE A 682 -3.35 -9.15 13.37
N SER A 683 -2.35 -9.57 12.58
CA SER A 683 -1.44 -8.66 11.88
C SER A 683 -2.17 -7.79 10.83
N ALA A 684 -3.21 -8.33 10.17
CA ALA A 684 -4.03 -7.60 9.22
C ALA A 684 -4.95 -6.59 9.92
N HIS A 685 -5.59 -6.98 11.03
CA HIS A 685 -6.38 -6.07 11.88
C HIS A 685 -5.52 -4.92 12.43
N LEU A 686 -4.33 -5.22 12.95
CA LEU A 686 -3.44 -4.18 13.48
C LEU A 686 -2.94 -3.23 12.38
N LYS A 687 -2.66 -3.73 11.16
CA LYS A 687 -2.35 -2.87 9.99
C LYS A 687 -3.50 -1.92 9.65
N ASN A 688 -4.75 -2.38 9.67
CA ASN A 688 -5.93 -1.53 9.49
C ASN A 688 -6.02 -0.46 10.57
N ILE A 689 -5.95 -0.86 11.84
CA ILE A 689 -6.04 0.03 12.99
C ILE A 689 -4.94 1.10 12.95
N VAL A 690 -3.71 0.74 12.59
CA VAL A 690 -2.61 1.70 12.40
C VAL A 690 -2.93 2.71 11.29
N ARG A 691 -3.52 2.27 10.17
CA ARG A 691 -4.01 3.17 9.12
C ARG A 691 -5.13 4.09 9.64
N PHE A 692 -6.10 3.57 10.38
CA PHE A 692 -7.22 4.37 10.91
C PHE A 692 -6.71 5.42 11.90
N VAL A 693 -5.85 5.03 12.86
CA VAL A 693 -5.24 5.94 13.84
C VAL A 693 -4.43 7.07 13.21
N ARG A 694 -3.81 6.82 12.04
CA ARG A 694 -3.04 7.83 11.28
C ARG A 694 -3.90 8.82 10.50
N HIS A 695 -5.08 8.42 10.02
CA HIS A 695 -5.88 9.21 9.06
C HIS A 695 -7.26 9.64 9.58
N ALA A 696 -7.73 9.10 10.70
CA ALA A 696 -9.00 9.50 11.29
C ALA A 696 -8.89 10.89 11.92
N ASP A 697 -9.87 11.73 11.63
CA ASP A 697 -10.02 13.11 12.08
C ASP A 697 -11.46 13.38 12.58
N GLY A 698 -11.79 14.65 12.82
CA GLY A 698 -13.09 15.09 13.31
C GLY A 698 -14.30 14.75 12.41
N ASP A 699 -14.05 14.33 11.17
CA ASP A 699 -15.05 14.02 10.13
C ASP A 699 -14.91 12.57 9.62
N THR A 700 -14.38 11.69 10.48
CA THR A 700 -14.21 10.27 10.21
C THR A 700 -15.12 9.42 11.12
N LEU A 701 -15.81 8.44 10.53
CA LEU A 701 -16.48 7.35 11.23
C LEU A 701 -15.60 6.08 11.20
N VAL A 702 -15.39 5.44 12.35
CA VAL A 702 -14.60 4.23 12.49
C VAL A 702 -15.44 3.12 13.15
N LEU A 703 -15.46 1.95 12.53
CA LEU A 703 -16.16 0.76 13.01
C LEU A 703 -15.12 -0.33 13.31
N LEU A 704 -15.06 -0.79 14.55
CA LEU A 704 -14.11 -1.80 15.03
C LEU A 704 -14.86 -2.96 15.68
N ASP A 705 -14.88 -4.12 15.03
CA ASP A 705 -15.36 -5.34 15.69
C ASP A 705 -14.22 -5.97 16.50
N GLU A 706 -14.54 -6.44 17.71
CA GLU A 706 -13.66 -7.18 18.62
C GLU A 706 -12.27 -6.54 18.85
N VAL A 707 -12.24 -5.24 19.14
CA VAL A 707 -10.98 -4.49 19.27
C VAL A 707 -10.06 -5.07 20.36
N GLY A 708 -8.85 -5.45 19.94
CA GLY A 708 -7.78 -5.99 20.79
C GLY A 708 -7.76 -7.51 20.94
N VAL A 709 -8.69 -8.25 20.32
CA VAL A 709 -8.68 -9.73 20.32
C VAL A 709 -7.52 -10.27 19.47
N GLY A 710 -7.09 -11.51 19.72
CA GLY A 710 -5.98 -12.18 19.02
C GLY A 710 -4.62 -12.13 19.73
N THR A 711 -4.54 -11.58 20.95
CA THR A 711 -3.34 -11.59 21.81
C THR A 711 -3.71 -11.86 23.28
N ASP A 712 -2.74 -11.79 24.19
CA ASP A 712 -2.96 -11.86 25.64
C ASP A 712 -4.07 -10.87 26.09
N PRO A 713 -5.02 -11.28 26.96
CA PRO A 713 -6.16 -10.43 27.33
C PRO A 713 -5.81 -9.08 27.96
N ASP A 714 -4.74 -9.00 28.75
CA ASP A 714 -4.34 -7.77 29.43
C ASP A 714 -3.63 -6.82 28.45
N GLU A 715 -2.75 -7.37 27.60
CA GLU A 715 -2.15 -6.63 26.49
C GLU A 715 -3.19 -6.12 25.49
N GLY A 716 -4.12 -6.99 25.08
CA GLY A 716 -5.21 -6.68 24.14
C GLY A 716 -6.12 -5.59 24.66
N ALA A 717 -6.53 -5.66 25.94
CA ALA A 717 -7.31 -4.62 26.59
C ALA A 717 -6.52 -3.30 26.75
N ALA A 718 -5.22 -3.36 27.07
CA ALA A 718 -4.37 -2.16 27.15
C ALA A 718 -4.21 -1.48 25.78
N LEU A 719 -3.94 -2.25 24.73
CA LEU A 719 -3.80 -1.78 23.36
C LEU A 719 -5.10 -1.16 22.84
N ALA A 720 -6.24 -1.85 23.02
CA ALA A 720 -7.56 -1.36 22.65
C ALA A 720 -7.92 -0.03 23.34
N ARG A 721 -7.66 0.11 24.65
CA ARG A 721 -7.83 1.40 25.37
C ARG A 721 -6.98 2.51 24.76
N ALA A 722 -5.73 2.22 24.39
CA ALA A 722 -4.84 3.21 23.77
C ALA A 722 -5.32 3.62 22.37
N ILE A 723 -5.79 2.67 21.55
CA ILE A 723 -6.39 2.91 20.23
C ILE A 723 -7.64 3.80 20.34
N LEU A 724 -8.59 3.42 21.20
CA LEU A 724 -9.85 4.17 21.36
C LEU A 724 -9.61 5.59 21.87
N ARG A 725 -8.69 5.78 22.84
CA ARG A 725 -8.25 7.11 23.28
C ARG A 725 -7.65 7.94 22.15
N ARG A 726 -6.83 7.32 21.29
CA ARG A 726 -6.18 8.03 20.18
C ARG A 726 -7.20 8.45 19.11
N LEU A 727 -8.10 7.57 18.69
CA LEU A 727 -9.16 7.89 17.72
C LEU A 727 -10.08 9.00 18.25
N LYS A 728 -10.50 8.89 19.52
CA LYS A 728 -11.24 9.94 20.24
C LYS A 728 -10.50 11.28 20.25
N HIS A 729 -9.20 11.28 20.56
CA HIS A 729 -8.38 12.49 20.61
C HIS A 729 -8.25 13.17 19.24
N ASN A 730 -8.24 12.40 18.15
CA ASN A 730 -8.29 12.94 16.79
C ASN A 730 -9.68 13.51 16.41
N GLY A 731 -10.71 13.34 17.25
CA GLY A 731 -12.09 13.81 17.02
C GLY A 731 -13.00 12.82 16.28
N ALA A 732 -12.50 11.62 15.96
CA ALA A 732 -13.24 10.62 15.20
C ALA A 732 -14.45 10.09 15.96
N ARG A 733 -15.48 9.68 15.21
CA ARG A 733 -16.66 8.98 15.71
C ARG A 733 -16.38 7.49 15.63
N VAL A 734 -16.49 6.78 16.76
CA VAL A 734 -16.07 5.38 16.85
C VAL A 734 -17.20 4.52 17.38
N LEU A 735 -17.58 3.48 16.66
CA LEU A 735 -18.33 2.34 17.19
C LEU A 735 -17.36 1.16 17.32
N ALA A 736 -17.21 0.65 18.53
CA ALA A 736 -16.32 -0.48 18.80
C ALA A 736 -17.06 -1.59 19.55
N THR A 737 -16.84 -2.86 19.22
CA THR A 737 -17.29 -3.99 20.03
C THR A 737 -16.14 -4.59 20.82
N THR A 738 -16.43 -5.17 21.98
CA THR A 738 -15.40 -5.91 22.74
C THR A 738 -16.00 -6.97 23.68
N HIS A 739 -15.15 -7.93 24.06
CA HIS A 739 -15.40 -8.91 25.11
C HIS A 739 -14.70 -8.59 26.43
N TYR A 740 -13.67 -7.76 26.39
CA TYR A 740 -12.84 -7.48 27.55
C TYR A 740 -13.63 -6.68 28.60
N SER A 741 -13.75 -7.25 29.80
CA SER A 741 -14.44 -6.59 30.92
C SER A 741 -13.72 -5.31 31.36
N ASP A 742 -12.39 -5.25 31.17
CA ASP A 742 -11.53 -4.10 31.42
C ASP A 742 -11.92 -2.84 30.62
N LEU A 743 -12.48 -3.02 29.43
CA LEU A 743 -12.96 -1.92 28.59
C LEU A 743 -14.32 -1.36 29.05
N LYS A 744 -15.11 -2.13 29.83
CA LYS A 744 -16.32 -1.61 30.50
C LYS A 744 -15.94 -0.56 31.55
N ASN A 745 -14.90 -0.83 32.34
CA ASN A 745 -14.38 0.11 33.35
C ASN A 745 -13.80 1.38 32.68
N PHE A 746 -13.13 1.21 31.54
CA PHE A 746 -12.64 2.33 30.73
C PHE A 746 -13.79 3.25 30.28
N ALA A 747 -14.90 2.70 29.77
CA ALA A 747 -16.04 3.51 29.34
C ALA A 747 -16.64 4.34 30.50
N PHE A 748 -16.75 3.78 31.71
CA PHE A 748 -17.20 4.54 32.89
C PHE A 748 -16.22 5.64 33.34
N ALA A 749 -14.92 5.44 33.19
CA ALA A 749 -13.90 6.36 33.70
C ALA A 749 -13.55 7.50 32.71
N GLU A 750 -13.77 7.30 31.41
CA GLU A 750 -13.21 8.12 30.34
C GLU A 750 -14.30 9.00 29.68
N ARG A 751 -14.48 10.24 30.17
CA ARG A 751 -15.49 11.21 29.69
C ARG A 751 -15.57 11.28 28.15
N GLY A 752 -16.75 11.00 27.57
CA GLY A 752 -16.97 11.02 26.12
C GLY A 752 -16.71 9.68 25.41
N VAL A 753 -16.46 8.63 26.19
CA VAL A 753 -16.71 7.23 25.83
C VAL A 753 -17.99 6.82 26.54
N GLU A 754 -18.88 6.10 25.87
CA GLU A 754 -20.13 5.58 26.44
C GLU A 754 -20.22 4.07 26.21
N ASN A 755 -20.87 3.36 27.14
CA ASN A 755 -21.06 1.91 27.05
C ASN A 755 -22.48 1.60 26.55
N ALA A 756 -22.61 0.57 25.74
CA ALA A 756 -23.89 -0.02 25.40
C ALA A 756 -23.82 -1.54 25.55
N CYS A 757 -24.94 -2.16 25.90
CA CYS A 757 -25.08 -3.61 25.85
C CYS A 757 -26.22 -4.03 24.94
N VAL A 758 -26.10 -5.21 24.33
CA VAL A 758 -27.21 -5.80 23.57
C VAL A 758 -28.05 -6.65 24.51
N GLU A 759 -29.34 -6.34 24.60
CA GLU A 759 -30.29 -6.98 25.50
C GLU A 759 -30.52 -8.45 25.11
N PHE A 760 -30.35 -9.35 26.07
CA PHE A 760 -30.46 -10.80 25.90
C PHE A 760 -31.52 -11.33 26.86
N ASN A 761 -32.51 -12.06 26.36
CA ASN A 761 -33.57 -12.60 27.20
C ASN A 761 -33.08 -13.89 27.91
N PRO A 762 -32.92 -13.89 29.24
CA PRO A 762 -32.37 -15.04 29.97
C PRO A 762 -33.36 -16.21 30.09
N GLU A 763 -34.66 -15.99 29.84
CA GLU A 763 -35.68 -17.03 29.87
C GLU A 763 -35.73 -17.81 28.55
N THR A 764 -35.71 -17.11 27.42
CA THR A 764 -35.82 -17.70 26.08
C THR A 764 -34.49 -18.04 25.42
N LEU A 765 -33.36 -17.58 25.99
CA LEU A 765 -32.00 -17.66 25.42
C LEU A 765 -31.85 -17.01 24.03
N LYS A 766 -32.81 -16.17 23.61
CA LYS A 766 -32.73 -15.46 22.35
C LYS A 766 -32.15 -14.04 22.56
N PRO A 767 -31.25 -13.57 21.69
CA PRO A 767 -30.94 -12.16 21.60
C PRO A 767 -32.23 -11.39 21.28
N THR A 768 -32.45 -10.28 21.98
CA THR A 768 -33.54 -9.35 21.61
C THR A 768 -33.08 -8.34 20.58
N TYR A 769 -31.77 -8.32 20.26
CA TYR A 769 -31.09 -7.38 19.35
C TYR A 769 -31.24 -5.88 19.71
N ARG A 770 -31.87 -5.56 20.84
CA ARG A 770 -32.04 -4.18 21.29
C ARG A 770 -30.75 -3.65 21.93
N LEU A 771 -30.29 -2.50 21.48
CA LEU A 771 -29.14 -1.82 22.08
C LEU A 771 -29.59 -0.94 23.26
N LEU A 772 -28.98 -1.13 24.43
CA LEU A 772 -29.22 -0.35 25.64
C LEU A 772 -27.97 0.47 25.99
N THR A 773 -28.00 1.76 25.68
CA THR A 773 -26.93 2.73 25.97
C THR A 773 -26.92 3.10 27.46
N GLY A 774 -25.73 3.35 28.03
CA GLY A 774 -25.52 3.70 29.43
C GLY A 774 -25.56 2.52 30.42
N ILE A 775 -25.78 1.29 29.93
CA ILE A 775 -25.91 0.08 30.78
C ILE A 775 -24.80 -0.91 30.45
N ALA A 776 -24.01 -1.29 31.46
CA ALA A 776 -23.01 -2.35 31.34
C ALA A 776 -23.64 -3.74 31.50
N GLY A 777 -23.59 -4.55 30.44
CA GLY A 777 -24.14 -5.91 30.45
C GLY A 777 -23.35 -6.90 31.30
N SER A 778 -24.05 -7.79 32.01
CA SER A 778 -23.47 -8.91 32.76
C SER A 778 -23.02 -10.04 31.82
N SER A 779 -21.85 -10.63 32.09
CA SER A 779 -21.28 -11.71 31.26
C SER A 779 -21.96 -13.05 31.56
N ASN A 780 -23.13 -13.30 30.95
CA ASN A 780 -24.01 -14.43 31.27
C ASN A 780 -23.54 -15.82 30.76
N ALA A 781 -22.26 -15.97 30.38
CA ALA A 781 -21.74 -17.18 29.73
C ALA A 781 -21.99 -18.47 30.54
N LEU A 782 -21.74 -18.45 31.86
CA LEU A 782 -21.95 -19.60 32.74
C LEU A 782 -23.44 -20.01 32.86
N VAL A 783 -24.36 -19.03 32.83
CA VAL A 783 -25.82 -19.26 32.85
C VAL A 783 -26.28 -19.88 31.53
N ILE A 784 -25.69 -19.46 30.41
CA ILE A 784 -25.95 -20.02 29.08
C ILE A 784 -25.45 -21.47 29.03
N SER A 785 -24.19 -21.73 29.45
CA SER A 785 -23.62 -23.09 29.49
C SER A 785 -24.46 -24.05 30.34
N GLN A 786 -24.91 -23.63 31.53
CA GLN A 786 -25.75 -24.43 32.42
C GLN A 786 -27.07 -24.87 31.75
N ARG A 787 -27.67 -24.02 30.91
CA ARG A 787 -28.91 -24.33 30.17
C ARG A 787 -28.66 -25.10 28.86
N LEU A 788 -27.48 -24.97 28.26
CA LEU A 788 -27.04 -25.79 27.12
C LEU A 788 -26.65 -27.23 27.52
N GLY A 789 -26.76 -27.58 28.81
CA GLY A 789 -26.56 -28.93 29.32
C GLY A 789 -25.29 -29.13 30.16
N LEU A 790 -24.52 -28.06 30.45
CA LEU A 790 -23.36 -28.18 31.34
C LEU A 790 -23.83 -28.51 32.77
N PRO A 791 -23.28 -29.56 33.42
CA PRO A 791 -23.70 -29.95 34.77
C PRO A 791 -23.55 -28.82 35.80
N ARG A 792 -24.50 -28.74 36.76
CA ARG A 792 -24.58 -27.61 37.71
C ARG A 792 -23.38 -27.53 38.65
N ASP A 793 -22.81 -28.67 38.96
CA ASP A 793 -21.57 -28.89 39.70
C ASP A 793 -20.37 -28.26 38.98
N VAL A 794 -20.19 -28.50 37.68
CA VAL A 794 -19.13 -27.88 36.86
C VAL A 794 -19.27 -26.35 36.81
N VAL A 795 -20.51 -25.85 36.70
CA VAL A 795 -20.77 -24.39 36.71
C VAL A 795 -20.48 -23.77 38.08
N ARG A 796 -20.76 -24.50 39.17
CA ARG A 796 -20.42 -24.06 40.54
C ARG A 796 -18.91 -24.06 40.76
N GLU A 797 -18.22 -25.12 40.37
CA GLU A 797 -16.76 -25.25 40.46
C GLU A 797 -16.05 -24.13 39.68
N ALA A 798 -16.55 -23.77 38.49
CA ALA A 798 -16.05 -22.62 37.73
C ALA A 798 -16.26 -21.27 38.46
N LEU A 799 -17.38 -21.07 39.16
CA LEU A 799 -17.63 -19.87 39.96
C LEU A 799 -16.73 -19.79 41.19
N GLU A 800 -16.50 -20.92 41.86
CA GLU A 800 -15.63 -21.04 43.04
C GLU A 800 -14.16 -20.80 42.65
N SER A 801 -13.68 -21.45 41.58
CA SER A 801 -12.33 -21.26 41.03
C SER A 801 -12.05 -19.80 40.61
N MET A 802 -13.01 -19.13 39.98
CA MET A 802 -12.90 -17.71 39.61
C MET A 802 -12.85 -16.76 40.83
N ALA A 803 -13.34 -17.18 42.00
CA ALA A 803 -13.25 -16.41 43.23
C ALA A 803 -11.85 -16.58 43.88
N GLU A 804 -11.38 -17.82 44.03
CA GLU A 804 -10.06 -18.14 44.59
C GLU A 804 -8.92 -17.50 43.78
N GLN A 805 -9.00 -17.54 42.45
CA GLN A 805 -7.96 -16.99 41.57
C GLN A 805 -7.84 -15.46 41.67
N LYS A 806 -8.94 -14.75 41.95
CA LYS A 806 -8.95 -13.30 42.22
C LYS A 806 -8.35 -12.95 43.58
N GLU A 807 -8.58 -13.79 44.59
CA GLU A 807 -8.03 -13.57 45.92
C GLU A 807 -6.51 -13.80 45.94
N ALA A 808 -6.03 -14.86 45.28
CA ALA A 808 -4.61 -15.16 45.13
C ALA A 808 -3.82 -14.07 44.39
N THR A 809 -4.38 -13.52 43.31
CA THR A 809 -3.75 -12.38 42.58
C THR A 809 -3.73 -11.11 43.43
N ALA A 810 -4.81 -10.80 44.17
CA ALA A 810 -4.85 -9.67 45.10
C ALA A 810 -3.88 -9.80 46.29
N GLU A 811 -3.50 -11.01 46.70
CA GLU A 811 -2.45 -11.23 47.70
C GLU A 811 -1.04 -11.05 47.10
N LEU A 812 -0.81 -11.53 45.87
CA LEU A 812 0.47 -11.39 45.18
C LEU A 812 0.83 -9.91 44.93
N ILE A 813 -0.14 -9.10 44.47
CA ILE A 813 0.01 -7.65 44.29
C ILE A 813 0.42 -6.97 45.60
N ARG A 814 -0.25 -7.30 46.72
CA ARG A 814 0.11 -6.76 48.05
C ARG A 814 1.54 -7.11 48.47
N LYS A 815 2.04 -8.31 48.13
CA LYS A 815 3.45 -8.70 48.38
C LYS A 815 4.43 -7.92 47.49
N MET A 816 4.10 -7.70 46.22
CA MET A 816 4.93 -6.90 45.31
C MET A 816 5.00 -5.43 45.72
N GLU A 817 3.88 -4.80 46.09
CA GLU A 817 3.88 -3.42 46.61
C GLU A 817 4.69 -3.27 47.89
N ALA A 818 4.58 -4.22 48.83
CA ALA A 818 5.38 -4.21 50.04
C ALA A 818 6.89 -4.27 49.71
N ARG A 819 7.28 -5.15 48.78
CA ARG A 819 8.68 -5.30 48.35
C ARG A 819 9.21 -4.07 47.60
N GLN A 820 8.37 -3.40 46.80
CA GLN A 820 8.77 -2.15 46.14
C GLN A 820 9.06 -1.05 47.16
N ARG A 821 8.20 -0.88 48.18
CA ARG A 821 8.42 0.11 49.26
C ARG A 821 9.70 -0.17 50.06
N GLU A 822 10.05 -1.43 50.30
CA GLU A 822 11.34 -1.79 50.91
C GLU A 822 12.53 -1.36 50.06
N LEU A 823 12.47 -1.56 48.73
CA LEU A 823 13.52 -1.15 47.80
C LEU A 823 13.65 0.38 47.71
N ASP A 824 12.53 1.10 47.64
CA ASP A 824 12.53 2.58 47.59
C ASP A 824 13.09 3.19 48.90
N HIS A 825 12.76 2.59 50.05
CA HIS A 825 13.34 2.96 51.34
C HIS A 825 14.85 2.68 51.40
N ALA A 826 15.31 1.53 50.88
CA ALA A 826 16.73 1.18 50.83
C ALA A 826 17.53 2.12 49.91
N ALA A 827 16.97 2.46 48.74
CA ALA A 827 17.58 3.44 47.82
C ALA A 827 17.72 4.82 48.47
N THR A 828 16.65 5.30 49.12
CA THR A 828 16.65 6.59 49.83
C THR A 828 17.66 6.62 50.99
N ALA A 829 17.87 5.49 51.66
CA ALA A 829 18.89 5.37 52.71
C ALA A 829 20.33 5.37 52.14
N ALA A 830 20.55 4.68 51.02
CA ALA A 830 21.85 4.65 50.34
C ALA A 830 22.25 6.03 49.79
N GLU A 831 21.31 6.80 49.22
CA GLU A 831 21.55 8.18 48.77
C GLU A 831 21.98 9.09 49.93
N ARG A 832 21.37 8.96 51.12
CA ARG A 832 21.76 9.72 52.31
C ARG A 832 23.16 9.36 52.78
N GLN A 833 23.50 8.07 52.83
CA GLN A 833 24.85 7.62 53.18
C GLN A 833 25.90 8.11 52.18
N HIS A 834 25.60 8.11 50.88
CA HIS A 834 26.49 8.66 49.86
C HIS A 834 26.69 10.18 50.01
N ALA A 835 25.62 10.93 50.31
CA ALA A 835 25.71 12.38 50.54
C ALA A 835 26.51 12.73 51.80
N GLU A 836 26.41 11.91 52.85
CA GLU A 836 27.18 12.06 54.09
C GLU A 836 28.67 11.69 53.86
N ALA A 837 28.94 10.61 53.14
CA ALA A 837 30.30 10.19 52.76
C ALA A 837 31.02 11.26 51.94
N GLU A 838 30.36 11.86 50.93
CA GLU A 838 30.95 12.95 50.14
C GLU A 838 31.23 14.20 50.99
N ARG A 839 30.34 14.55 51.93
CA ARG A 839 30.59 15.65 52.88
C ARG A 839 31.82 15.40 53.75
N LEU A 840 31.95 14.19 54.31
CA LEU A 840 33.15 13.81 55.06
C LEU A 840 34.41 13.81 54.20
N ARG A 841 34.32 13.42 52.92
CA ARG A 841 35.46 13.44 52.00
C ARG A 841 35.97 14.85 51.76
N VAL A 842 35.07 15.78 51.46
CA VAL A 842 35.40 17.22 51.21
C VAL A 842 35.99 17.88 52.46
N GLU A 843 35.42 17.63 53.64
CA GLU A 843 35.96 18.15 54.91
C GLU A 843 37.37 17.61 55.18
N ARG A 844 37.62 16.33 54.85
CA ARG A 844 38.93 15.69 55.03
C ARG A 844 39.98 16.17 54.02
N GLU A 845 39.59 16.45 52.77
CA GLU A 845 40.45 17.12 51.78
C GLU A 845 40.85 18.51 52.26
N ARG A 846 39.89 19.29 52.79
CA ARG A 846 40.17 20.63 53.33
C ARG A 846 41.13 20.59 54.52
N GLN A 847 40.95 19.64 55.44
CA GLN A 847 41.87 19.44 56.58
C GLN A 847 43.27 19.01 56.13
N LEU A 848 43.39 18.24 55.04
CA LEU A 848 44.68 17.88 54.44
C LEU A 848 45.35 19.10 53.78
N GLU A 849 44.61 19.96 53.08
CA GLU A 849 45.16 21.21 52.53
C GLU A 849 45.62 22.18 53.62
N GLU A 850 44.84 22.35 54.70
CA GLU A 850 45.21 23.18 55.85
C GLU A 850 46.47 22.65 56.55
N ALA A 851 46.57 21.33 56.74
CA ALA A 851 47.76 20.69 57.31
C ALA A 851 48.99 20.76 56.39
N GLN A 852 48.81 20.66 55.07
CA GLN A 852 49.89 20.82 54.10
C GLN A 852 50.44 22.24 54.10
N ARG A 853 49.58 23.27 54.05
CA ARG A 853 50.02 24.67 54.13
C ARG A 853 50.76 24.97 55.42
N HIS A 854 50.22 24.55 56.56
CA HIS A 854 50.91 24.73 57.84
C HIS A 854 52.28 24.03 57.85
N SER A 855 52.40 22.83 57.27
CA SER A 855 53.68 22.12 57.15
C SER A 855 54.67 22.82 56.20
N GLU A 856 54.18 23.44 55.13
CA GLU A 856 55.00 24.23 54.21
C GLU A 856 55.48 25.54 54.86
N ASP A 857 54.59 26.29 55.51
CA ASP A 857 54.92 27.52 56.25
C ASP A 857 55.97 27.23 57.35
N THR A 858 55.75 26.20 58.17
CA THR A 858 56.71 25.78 59.22
C THR A 858 58.04 25.30 58.64
N ARG A 859 58.04 24.71 57.44
CA ARG A 859 59.26 24.30 56.74
C ARG A 859 60.02 25.50 56.17
N GLU A 860 59.34 26.52 55.64
CA GLU A 860 59.98 27.75 55.18
C GLU A 860 60.55 28.56 56.36
N GLU A 861 59.82 28.68 57.47
CA GLU A 861 60.34 29.28 58.72
C GLU A 861 61.57 28.52 59.25
N ALA A 862 61.52 27.18 59.29
CA ALA A 862 62.65 26.37 59.75
C ALA A 862 63.88 26.48 58.83
N VAL A 863 63.69 26.56 57.51
CA VAL A 863 64.77 26.76 56.54
C VAL A 863 65.36 28.17 56.62
N ALA A 864 64.52 29.19 56.82
CA ALA A 864 64.98 30.57 57.04
C ALA A 864 65.81 30.69 58.33
N ALA A 865 65.30 30.16 59.44
CA ALA A 865 66.00 30.15 60.73
C ALA A 865 67.32 29.36 60.68
N ALA A 866 67.34 28.20 59.99
CA ALA A 866 68.57 27.44 59.80
C ALA A 866 69.60 28.20 58.94
N SER A 867 69.15 28.96 57.93
CA SER A 867 70.03 29.78 57.07
C SER A 867 70.63 30.98 57.82
N GLU A 868 69.84 31.68 58.65
CA GLU A 868 70.37 32.72 59.55
C GLU A 868 71.37 32.15 60.56
N LEU A 869 71.07 31.01 61.17
CA LEU A 869 71.94 30.40 62.17
C LEU A 869 73.27 29.93 61.54
N LEU A 870 73.23 29.30 60.35
CA LEU A 870 74.44 28.91 59.61
C LEU A 870 75.27 30.11 59.14
N THR A 871 74.65 31.22 58.74
CA THR A 871 75.38 32.43 58.36
C THR A 871 76.00 33.14 59.56
N HIS A 872 75.31 33.17 60.72
CA HIS A 872 75.88 33.65 61.98
C HIS A 872 77.08 32.80 62.42
N THR A 873 76.92 31.47 62.45
CA THR A 873 77.99 30.55 62.86
C THR A 873 79.19 30.60 61.90
N ARG A 874 78.99 30.75 60.59
CA ARG A 874 80.09 31.01 59.64
C ARG A 874 80.82 32.33 59.90
N ALA A 875 80.08 33.41 60.20
CA ALA A 875 80.68 34.71 60.50
C ALA A 875 81.51 34.68 61.80
N GLU A 876 81.02 33.99 62.85
CA GLU A 876 81.76 33.78 64.10
C GLU A 876 83.00 32.90 63.90
N ALA A 877 82.88 31.81 63.14
CA ALA A 877 84.01 30.94 62.80
C ALA A 877 85.10 31.70 62.01
N GLU A 878 84.73 32.54 61.04
CA GLU A 878 85.69 33.41 60.34
C GLU A 878 86.34 34.46 61.27
N GLN A 879 85.60 35.03 62.22
CA GLN A 879 86.17 35.95 63.21
C GLN A 879 87.18 35.25 64.13
N ILE A 880 86.87 34.05 64.62
CA ILE A 880 87.77 33.24 65.45
C ILE A 880 89.03 32.86 64.65
N LEU A 881 88.88 32.45 63.38
CA LEU A 881 90.00 32.18 62.48
C LEU A 881 90.85 33.42 62.22
N ARG A 882 90.26 34.62 62.08
CA ARG A 882 91.01 35.88 61.97
C ARG A 882 91.78 36.22 63.25
N GLN A 883 91.16 36.05 64.42
CA GLN A 883 91.83 36.29 65.72
C GLN A 883 93.00 35.31 65.93
N LEU A 884 92.82 34.02 65.65
CA LEU A 884 93.90 33.02 65.74
C LEU A 884 95.04 33.28 64.74
N ARG A 885 94.72 33.74 63.51
CA ARG A 885 95.72 34.15 62.50
C ARG A 885 96.46 35.45 62.91
N GLN A 886 95.81 36.37 63.62
CA GLN A 886 96.47 37.56 64.17
C GLN A 886 97.37 37.22 65.37
N GLN A 887 96.91 36.41 66.32
CA GLN A 887 97.71 35.97 67.47
C GLN A 887 98.93 35.12 67.05
N SER A 888 98.87 34.43 65.91
CA SER A 888 99.99 33.65 65.36
C SER A 888 101.07 34.48 64.65
N ARG A 889 100.98 35.81 64.61
CA ARG A 889 102.06 36.68 64.10
C ARG A 889 103.06 37.18 65.16
N GLU A 890 102.76 36.98 66.45
CA GLU A 890 103.59 37.45 67.57
C GLU A 890 103.93 36.33 68.57
N GLY A 891 104.45 35.20 68.07
CA GLY A 891 104.91 34.10 68.92
C GLY A 891 105.18 32.81 68.14
N LYS A 892 106.10 31.97 68.63
CA LYS A 892 106.35 30.65 68.01
C LYS A 892 105.11 29.76 68.17
N PRO A 893 104.66 29.06 67.11
CA PRO A 893 103.39 28.33 67.14
C PRO A 893 103.47 27.09 68.05
N THR A 894 102.45 26.88 68.86
CA THR A 894 102.27 25.64 69.64
C THR A 894 101.75 24.54 68.73
N GLN A 895 102.35 23.35 68.74
CA GLN A 895 101.95 22.21 67.89
C GLN A 895 100.44 21.91 67.99
N GLN A 896 99.90 21.96 69.21
CA GLN A 896 98.48 21.76 69.53
C GLN A 896 97.51 22.75 68.85
N ALA A 897 97.98 23.94 68.44
CA ALA A 897 97.16 24.91 67.72
C ALA A 897 97.06 24.58 66.22
N MET A 898 98.14 24.05 65.62
CA MET A 898 98.11 23.58 64.23
C MET A 898 97.31 22.28 64.08
N ASP A 899 97.42 21.36 65.05
CA ASP A 899 96.66 20.10 65.00
C ASP A 899 95.14 20.35 65.15
N ARG A 900 94.73 21.30 66.00
CA ARG A 900 93.32 21.72 66.10
C ARG A 900 92.81 22.44 64.84
N LEU A 901 93.65 23.25 64.19
CA LEU A 901 93.30 23.89 62.91
C LEU A 901 93.08 22.85 61.80
N LYS A 902 93.92 21.80 61.74
CA LYS A 902 93.73 20.69 60.80
C LYS A 902 92.47 19.87 61.07
N VAL A 903 92.14 19.60 62.34
CA VAL A 903 90.89 18.90 62.69
C VAL A 903 89.68 19.73 62.23
N ILE A 904 89.67 21.04 62.46
CA ILE A 904 88.57 21.92 62.04
C ILE A 904 88.54 22.11 60.51
N GLU A 905 89.68 22.16 59.83
CA GLU A 905 89.75 22.16 58.35
C GLU A 905 89.30 20.81 57.75
N GLN A 906 89.45 19.69 58.46
CA GLN A 906 88.90 18.38 58.06
C GLN A 906 87.40 18.29 58.36
N GLU A 907 86.93 18.73 59.53
CA GLU A 907 85.50 18.76 59.89
C GLU A 907 84.69 19.68 58.94
N LEU A 908 85.30 20.76 58.42
CA LEU A 908 84.70 21.63 57.38
C LEU A 908 84.82 21.06 55.95
N ALA A 909 85.71 20.10 55.69
CA ALA A 909 85.85 19.45 54.39
C ALA A 909 85.02 18.16 54.27
N GLU A 910 84.75 17.47 55.39
CA GLU A 910 83.91 16.26 55.44
C GLU A 910 82.39 16.55 55.25
N GLU A 911 81.98 17.82 55.17
CA GLU A 911 80.59 18.21 54.84
C GLU A 911 80.32 18.44 53.34
N GLU A 912 81.33 18.57 52.46
CA GLU A 912 81.09 18.79 51.01
C GLU A 912 80.98 17.50 50.16
N GLU A 913 81.31 16.32 50.70
CA GLU A 913 81.13 15.03 49.99
C GLU A 913 80.07 14.12 50.65
N ARG A 914 78.79 14.43 50.41
CA ARG A 914 77.67 13.47 50.53
C ARG A 914 76.77 13.45 49.30
N GLU A 915 77.36 13.16 48.15
CA GLU A 915 76.57 12.55 47.08
C GLU A 915 76.08 11.16 47.54
N PRO A 916 74.80 10.81 47.35
CA PRO A 916 74.32 9.46 47.64
C PRO A 916 74.93 8.48 46.63
N VAL A 917 75.92 7.71 47.08
CA VAL A 917 76.52 6.60 46.31
C VAL A 917 75.43 5.65 45.84
N LEU A 918 75.30 5.51 44.52
CA LEU A 918 74.27 4.67 43.91
C LEU A 918 74.56 3.18 44.19
N ASP A 919 73.74 2.53 45.01
CA ASP A 919 73.89 1.08 45.28
C ASP A 919 73.42 0.25 44.08
N LEU A 920 74.34 0.02 43.15
CA LEU A 920 74.14 -0.74 41.90
C LEU A 920 73.68 -2.20 42.12
N ARG A 921 73.67 -2.71 43.36
CA ARG A 921 73.24 -4.08 43.69
C ARG A 921 71.72 -4.26 43.69
N GLN A 922 70.96 -3.17 43.72
CA GLN A 922 69.49 -3.19 43.84
C GLN A 922 68.77 -3.33 42.48
N PHE A 923 69.49 -3.15 41.38
CA PHE A 923 68.96 -3.20 40.01
C PHE A 923 69.21 -4.57 39.36
N GLN A 924 68.46 -5.58 39.80
CA GLN A 924 68.48 -6.93 39.20
C GLN A 924 67.46 -7.05 38.05
N PRO A 925 67.77 -7.80 36.97
CA PRO A 925 66.82 -8.13 35.91
C PRO A 925 65.52 -8.74 36.47
N GLY A 926 64.38 -8.30 35.95
CA GLY A 926 63.05 -8.77 36.35
C GLY A 926 62.29 -7.85 37.31
N ARG A 927 62.94 -6.88 37.99
CA ARG A 927 62.22 -5.91 38.84
C ARG A 927 61.49 -4.85 38.02
N ARG A 928 60.34 -4.39 38.53
CA ARG A 928 59.58 -3.26 37.96
C ARG A 928 60.23 -1.94 38.38
N VAL A 929 60.51 -1.11 37.38
CA VAL A 929 61.10 0.23 37.54
C VAL A 929 60.27 1.25 36.79
N ARG A 930 60.25 2.48 37.29
CA ARG A 930 59.64 3.63 36.62
C ARG A 930 60.75 4.50 36.04
N ILE A 931 60.56 4.96 34.80
CA ILE A 931 61.38 6.00 34.18
C ILE A 931 60.65 7.33 34.42
N PRO A 932 61.08 8.20 35.35
CA PRO A 932 60.31 9.37 35.77
C PRO A 932 60.09 10.37 34.62
N ARG A 933 61.12 10.62 33.81
CA ARG A 933 61.08 11.52 32.64
C ARG A 933 60.06 11.11 31.58
N LEU A 934 59.90 9.81 31.34
CA LEU A 934 58.93 9.27 30.36
C LEU A 934 57.58 8.94 31.00
N ARG A 935 57.45 9.06 32.33
CA ARG A 935 56.30 8.66 33.16
C ARG A 935 55.80 7.21 32.98
N LYS A 936 56.52 6.36 32.24
CA LYS A 936 56.20 4.95 31.99
C LYS A 936 56.86 4.02 33.02
N ALA A 937 56.16 2.95 33.36
CA ALA A 937 56.73 1.80 34.06
C ALA A 937 57.27 0.78 33.06
N GLY A 938 58.22 -0.03 33.48
CA GLY A 938 58.79 -1.12 32.70
C GLY A 938 59.49 -2.15 33.58
N VAL A 939 60.02 -3.20 32.96
CA VAL A 939 60.80 -4.25 33.64
C VAL A 939 62.26 -4.11 33.23
N LEU A 940 63.17 -4.12 34.22
CA LEU A 940 64.61 -4.11 33.97
C LEU A 940 65.01 -5.43 33.27
N LEU A 941 65.65 -5.35 32.10
CA LEU A 941 66.09 -6.54 31.34
C LEU A 941 67.53 -6.95 31.62
N THR A 942 68.39 -5.99 31.91
CA THR A 942 69.85 -6.17 32.03
C THR A 942 70.36 -5.50 33.30
N ALA A 943 71.39 -6.09 33.92
CA ALA A 943 72.12 -5.47 35.01
C ALA A 943 72.99 -4.30 34.46
N PRO A 944 73.41 -3.34 35.31
CA PRO A 944 74.26 -2.23 34.87
C PRO A 944 75.58 -2.72 34.27
N ASN A 945 75.94 -2.19 33.10
CA ASN A 945 77.28 -2.38 32.53
C ASN A 945 78.32 -1.41 33.14
N ASP A 946 79.59 -1.54 32.77
CA ASP A 946 80.72 -0.76 33.32
C ASP A 946 80.55 0.77 33.20
N ASN A 947 79.65 1.24 32.33
CA ASN A 947 79.30 2.65 32.13
C ASN A 947 77.91 3.03 32.73
N GLY A 948 77.35 2.21 33.62
CA GLY A 948 76.13 2.49 34.39
C GLY A 948 74.81 2.43 33.62
N LYS A 949 74.78 1.91 32.38
CA LYS A 949 73.56 1.81 31.55
C LYS A 949 72.83 0.48 31.78
N VAL A 950 71.51 0.54 31.71
CA VAL A 950 70.55 -0.57 31.84
C VAL A 950 69.46 -0.47 30.77
N SER A 951 68.97 -1.62 30.31
CA SER A 951 67.87 -1.71 29.33
C SER A 951 66.55 -1.99 30.05
N VAL A 952 65.53 -1.16 29.81
CA VAL A 952 64.19 -1.29 30.41
C VAL A 952 63.17 -1.58 29.32
N ARG A 953 62.40 -2.66 29.46
CA ARG A 953 61.29 -2.99 28.57
C ARG A 953 60.01 -2.34 29.08
N THR A 954 59.45 -1.43 28.30
CA THR A 954 58.08 -0.92 28.46
C THR A 954 57.12 -1.70 27.55
N ASP A 955 55.82 -1.51 27.73
CA ASP A 955 54.77 -2.26 27.02
C ASP A 955 54.79 -2.11 25.48
N THR A 956 55.53 -1.12 24.96
CA THR A 956 55.62 -0.82 23.52
C THR A 956 57.03 -0.87 22.92
N VAL A 957 58.08 -0.59 23.71
CA VAL A 957 59.49 -0.54 23.25
C VAL A 957 60.48 -0.81 24.40
N THR A 958 61.68 -1.29 24.06
CA THR A 958 62.84 -1.34 24.96
C THR A 958 63.65 -0.04 24.86
N VAL A 959 64.04 0.52 26.01
CA VAL A 959 64.78 1.79 26.11
C VAL A 959 66.03 1.58 26.96
N GLU A 960 67.18 2.09 26.50
CA GLU A 960 68.40 2.15 27.31
C GLU A 960 68.49 3.48 28.08
N THR A 961 68.81 3.41 29.36
CA THR A 961 68.97 4.58 30.24
C THR A 961 70.00 4.29 31.34
N LEU A 962 70.34 5.28 32.17
CA LEU A 962 71.28 5.12 33.28
C LEU A 962 70.53 4.62 34.53
N ALA A 963 71.15 3.74 35.31
CA ALA A 963 70.53 3.16 36.50
C ALA A 963 70.11 4.23 37.53
N GLY A 964 70.83 5.34 37.62
CA GLY A 964 70.51 6.46 38.52
C GLY A 964 69.30 7.31 38.11
N GLU A 965 68.77 7.15 36.90
CA GLU A 965 67.53 7.83 36.46
C GLU A 965 66.26 6.99 36.71
N LEU A 966 66.39 5.83 37.35
CA LEU A 966 65.29 4.89 37.57
C LEU A 966 64.79 4.90 39.01
N GLN A 967 63.48 4.77 39.18
CA GLN A 967 62.85 4.64 40.49
C GLN A 967 62.27 3.22 40.64
N LEU A 968 62.71 2.50 41.68
CA LEU A 968 62.17 1.19 42.03
C LEU A 968 60.73 1.33 42.54
N LEU A 969 59.85 0.40 42.14
CA LEU A 969 58.48 0.29 42.65
C LEU A 969 58.40 -0.89 43.64
N PRO A 970 57.64 -0.78 44.74
CA PRO A 970 57.46 -1.88 45.69
C PRO A 970 56.61 -3.02 45.08
N ASP A 971 56.85 -4.24 45.55
CA ASP A 971 55.99 -5.40 45.28
C ASP A 971 54.83 -5.42 46.29
N GLU A 972 53.57 -5.53 45.83
CA GLU A 972 52.39 -5.58 46.70
C GLU A 972 51.98 -7.02 47.05
N GLU A 973 51.77 -7.28 48.35
CA GLU A 973 51.14 -8.52 48.85
C GLU A 973 49.60 -8.47 48.74
N LYS A 974 48.97 -9.65 48.72
CA LYS A 974 47.52 -9.83 48.55
C LYS A 974 46.71 -9.46 49.81
N ARG A 975 45.55 -8.80 49.61
CA ARG A 975 44.25 -9.17 50.23
C ARG A 975 43.05 -8.37 49.70
N GLU A 976 41.86 -8.91 49.96
CA GLU A 976 40.50 -8.47 49.59
C GLU A 976 39.96 -7.41 50.60
N GLU A 977 38.89 -6.60 50.42
CA GLU A 977 37.76 -6.43 49.47
C GLU A 977 37.24 -4.94 49.61
N PRO A 978 35.96 -4.51 49.43
CA PRO A 978 35.00 -4.61 48.31
C PRO A 978 34.35 -3.24 47.81
N THR A 979 33.74 -3.27 46.61
CA THR A 979 32.53 -2.52 46.12
C THR A 979 32.43 -0.99 45.82
N TYR A 980 31.83 -0.72 44.63
CA TYR A 980 31.02 0.45 44.13
C TYR A 980 31.69 1.85 43.96
N LEU A 981 31.96 2.33 42.72
CA LEU A 981 31.11 3.10 41.75
C LEU A 981 31.10 4.65 42.02
N THR A 982 30.97 5.62 41.09
CA THR A 982 30.62 5.63 39.64
C THR A 982 31.30 6.80 38.85
N SER A 983 31.38 6.67 37.51
CA SER A 983 31.37 7.75 36.46
C SER A 983 32.71 8.44 36.07
N LEU A 984 32.98 8.79 34.79
CA LEU A 984 32.32 8.53 33.50
C LEU A 984 33.34 8.77 32.35
N ARG A 985 33.60 7.78 31.46
CA ARG A 985 33.95 7.98 30.02
C ARG A 985 34.26 6.67 29.25
N LEU A 986 33.70 6.58 28.03
CA LEU A 986 34.12 5.75 26.89
C LEU A 986 34.04 4.21 27.03
N THR A 987 32.85 3.66 26.76
CA THR A 987 32.61 2.22 26.58
C THR A 987 32.99 1.73 25.18
N LYS A 988 34.11 1.01 25.06
CA LYS A 988 34.25 -0.08 24.06
C LYS A 988 33.87 -1.41 24.73
N SER A 989 33.27 -2.31 23.97
CA SER A 989 32.81 -3.64 24.44
C SER A 989 33.92 -4.43 25.15
N ARG A 990 33.59 -5.06 26.29
CA ARG A 990 34.41 -6.13 26.90
C ARG A 990 33.74 -7.45 26.57
N VAL A 991 34.38 -8.25 25.72
CA VAL A 991 33.91 -9.57 25.33
C VAL A 991 34.37 -10.59 26.38
N SER A 992 33.49 -11.54 26.73
CA SER A 992 33.80 -12.64 27.64
C SER A 992 34.89 -13.54 27.04
N MET A 993 35.69 -14.24 27.87
CA MET A 993 36.55 -15.34 27.39
C MET A 993 35.80 -16.68 27.31
N GLU A 994 34.57 -16.74 27.80
CA GLU A 994 33.77 -17.97 27.86
C GLU A 994 32.36 -17.74 27.29
N LEU A 995 31.88 -18.69 26.48
CA LEU A 995 30.53 -18.76 25.94
C LEU A 995 29.84 -20.05 26.41
N ASN A 996 28.61 -19.94 26.91
CA ASN A 996 27.82 -21.07 27.38
C ASN A 996 26.65 -21.35 26.44
N LEU A 997 26.72 -22.51 25.76
CA LEU A 997 25.77 -23.00 24.79
C LEU A 997 24.87 -24.13 25.35
N ILE A 998 25.01 -24.47 26.64
CA ILE A 998 24.19 -25.51 27.28
C ILE A 998 22.70 -25.12 27.22
N GLY A 999 21.87 -26.05 26.75
CA GLY A 999 20.42 -25.88 26.63
C GLY A 999 19.93 -25.40 25.27
N ARG A 1000 20.84 -25.02 24.35
CA ARG A 1000 20.50 -24.63 22.97
C ARG A 1000 20.56 -25.81 22.00
N THR A 1001 19.87 -25.66 20.88
CA THR A 1001 20.01 -26.53 19.70
C THR A 1001 21.23 -26.13 18.85
N VAL A 1002 21.63 -26.97 17.89
CA VAL A 1002 22.77 -26.67 17.00
C VAL A 1002 22.50 -25.43 16.14
N GLU A 1003 21.27 -25.28 15.67
CA GLU A 1003 20.82 -24.19 14.79
C GLU A 1003 20.79 -22.84 15.52
N GLU A 1004 20.49 -22.83 16.83
CA GLU A 1004 20.56 -21.63 17.68
C GLU A 1004 21.98 -21.32 18.17
N ALA A 1005 22.81 -22.34 18.35
CA ALA A 1005 24.15 -22.21 18.92
C ALA A 1005 25.19 -21.68 17.90
N ILE A 1006 25.06 -22.04 16.62
CA ILE A 1006 26.02 -21.62 15.58
C ILE A 1006 26.02 -20.10 15.35
N PRO A 1007 24.87 -19.40 15.14
CA PRO A 1007 24.87 -17.95 14.90
C PRO A 1007 25.35 -17.11 16.10
N GLU A 1008 25.14 -17.59 17.32
CA GLU A 1008 25.68 -16.95 18.52
C GLU A 1008 27.20 -17.18 18.63
N LEU A 1009 27.67 -18.39 18.31
CA LEU A 1009 29.09 -18.72 18.31
C LEU A 1009 29.87 -17.91 17.25
N ASP A 1010 29.34 -17.81 16.03
CA ASP A 1010 29.89 -17.03 14.91
C ASP A 1010 30.17 -15.57 15.34
N LYS A 1011 29.09 -14.87 15.75
CA LYS A 1011 29.16 -13.49 16.25
C LYS A 1011 30.11 -13.34 17.45
N TYR A 1012 30.12 -14.31 18.37
CA TYR A 1012 31.00 -14.28 19.54
C TYR A 1012 32.48 -14.47 19.19
N LEU A 1013 32.81 -15.26 18.16
CA LEU A 1013 34.19 -15.43 17.68
C LEU A 1013 34.69 -14.16 17.00
N ASP A 1014 33.86 -13.49 16.20
CA ASP A 1014 34.15 -12.17 15.63
C ASP A 1014 34.41 -11.13 16.74
N ASP A 1015 33.50 -11.01 17.70
CA ASP A 1015 33.63 -10.12 18.86
C ASP A 1015 34.92 -10.44 19.66
N ALA A 1016 35.25 -11.72 19.87
CA ALA A 1016 36.44 -12.15 20.59
C ALA A 1016 37.75 -11.89 19.83
N ALA A 1017 37.76 -12.06 18.50
CA ALA A 1017 38.89 -11.74 17.63
C ALA A 1017 39.16 -10.24 17.60
N VAL A 1018 38.12 -9.42 17.44
CA VAL A 1018 38.19 -7.94 17.56
C VAL A 1018 38.61 -7.51 18.96
N GLY A 1019 38.22 -8.27 19.99
CA GLY A 1019 38.66 -8.11 21.38
C GLY A 1019 40.12 -8.51 21.64
N GLY A 1020 40.82 -9.12 20.66
CA GLY A 1020 42.21 -9.55 20.79
C GLY A 1020 42.42 -10.74 21.73
N LEU A 1021 41.39 -11.56 21.96
CA LEU A 1021 41.48 -12.72 22.84
C LEU A 1021 42.29 -13.85 22.18
N PRO A 1022 43.33 -14.41 22.84
CA PRO A 1022 44.18 -15.44 22.24
C PRO A 1022 43.50 -16.82 22.15
N TYR A 1023 42.47 -17.05 22.97
CA TYR A 1023 41.62 -18.24 22.93
C TYR A 1023 40.29 -17.94 23.64
N VAL A 1024 39.28 -18.76 23.36
CA VAL A 1024 37.96 -18.73 24.03
C VAL A 1024 37.52 -20.13 24.44
N ARG A 1025 36.76 -20.24 25.54
CA ARG A 1025 36.22 -21.50 26.06
C ARG A 1025 34.71 -21.62 25.75
N LEU A 1026 34.35 -22.67 25.03
CA LEU A 1026 32.99 -22.92 24.53
C LEU A 1026 32.38 -24.09 25.28
N ILE A 1027 31.36 -23.83 26.10
CA ILE A 1027 30.73 -24.82 26.98
C ILE A 1027 29.47 -25.36 26.29
N HIS A 1028 29.50 -26.60 25.79
CA HIS A 1028 28.39 -27.23 25.08
C HIS A 1028 27.76 -28.42 25.82
N GLY A 1029 28.33 -28.81 26.97
CA GLY A 1029 27.85 -29.92 27.80
C GLY A 1029 28.20 -31.31 27.24
N LYS A 1030 27.97 -32.35 28.06
CA LYS A 1030 28.32 -33.77 27.81
C LYS A 1030 27.14 -34.63 27.34
N GLY A 1031 26.13 -34.04 26.71
CA GLY A 1031 24.88 -34.71 26.31
C GLY A 1031 25.05 -35.71 25.15
N THR A 1032 24.10 -35.76 24.22
CA THR A 1032 24.11 -36.66 23.04
C THR A 1032 25.27 -36.44 22.06
N GLY A 1033 26.16 -35.48 22.32
CA GLY A 1033 27.31 -35.13 21.48
C GLY A 1033 26.94 -34.36 20.20
N ALA A 1034 25.66 -34.09 19.94
CA ALA A 1034 25.20 -33.34 18.77
C ALA A 1034 25.75 -31.91 18.76
N LEU A 1035 25.61 -31.18 19.87
CA LEU A 1035 26.11 -29.81 20.00
C LEU A 1035 27.65 -29.74 19.85
N ARG A 1036 28.37 -30.69 20.43
CA ARG A 1036 29.83 -30.83 20.26
C ARG A 1036 30.21 -31.04 18.79
N LYS A 1037 29.51 -31.93 18.08
CA LYS A 1037 29.75 -32.19 16.64
C LYS A 1037 29.46 -30.96 15.78
N GLY A 1038 28.37 -30.24 16.04
CA GLY A 1038 28.01 -29.00 15.35
C GLY A 1038 29.06 -27.91 15.54
N VAL A 1039 29.45 -27.65 16.79
CA VAL A 1039 30.50 -26.68 17.15
C VAL A 1039 31.85 -27.08 16.52
N HIS A 1040 32.25 -28.35 16.57
CA HIS A 1040 33.51 -28.82 15.96
C HIS A 1040 33.51 -28.82 14.44
N ALA A 1041 32.36 -28.97 13.79
CA ALA A 1041 32.23 -28.80 12.34
C ALA A 1041 32.39 -27.31 11.98
N PHE A 1042 31.66 -26.45 12.67
CA PHE A 1042 31.70 -25.01 12.45
C PHE A 1042 33.10 -24.41 12.67
N LEU A 1043 33.76 -24.72 13.80
CA LEU A 1043 35.12 -24.24 14.12
C LEU A 1043 36.21 -24.73 13.15
N ARG A 1044 35.96 -25.79 12.37
CA ARG A 1044 36.94 -26.33 11.41
C ARG A 1044 37.02 -25.49 10.13
N ASP A 1045 35.89 -24.94 9.71
CA ASP A 1045 35.76 -24.19 8.47
C ASP A 1045 35.76 -22.66 8.71
N HIS A 1046 35.85 -22.23 9.98
CA HIS A 1046 35.83 -20.82 10.39
C HIS A 1046 37.22 -20.15 10.30
N GLY A 1047 37.39 -19.22 9.36
CA GLY A 1047 38.69 -18.65 8.99
C GLY A 1047 39.48 -17.88 10.06
N MET A 1048 38.87 -17.57 11.22
CA MET A 1048 39.56 -16.92 12.34
C MET A 1048 40.07 -17.90 13.43
N VAL A 1049 39.78 -19.20 13.32
CA VAL A 1049 40.20 -20.22 14.30
C VAL A 1049 41.46 -20.91 13.81
N GLU A 1050 42.57 -20.76 14.54
CA GLU A 1050 43.86 -21.36 14.17
C GLU A 1050 43.89 -22.86 14.50
N ARG A 1051 43.36 -23.23 15.68
CA ARG A 1051 43.21 -24.62 16.15
C ARG A 1051 42.18 -24.69 17.27
N PHE A 1052 41.57 -25.85 17.48
CA PHE A 1052 40.71 -26.10 18.63
C PHE A 1052 40.94 -27.50 19.22
N GLU A 1053 40.74 -27.62 20.52
CA GLU A 1053 40.88 -28.89 21.26
C GLU A 1053 39.84 -28.99 22.39
N LEU A 1054 39.59 -30.22 22.89
CA LEU A 1054 38.71 -30.38 24.04
C LEU A 1054 39.39 -29.82 25.30
N ALA A 1055 38.59 -29.18 26.15
CA ALA A 1055 39.10 -28.59 27.38
C ALA A 1055 39.64 -29.68 28.33
N ASP A 1056 40.67 -29.36 29.10
CA ASP A 1056 41.25 -30.26 30.09
C ASP A 1056 40.21 -30.77 31.11
N LEU A 1057 40.52 -31.89 31.78
CA LEU A 1057 39.66 -32.46 32.83
C LEU A 1057 39.32 -31.47 33.96
N LYS A 1058 40.18 -30.47 34.21
CA LYS A 1058 39.96 -29.39 35.19
C LYS A 1058 39.15 -28.19 34.64
N GLN A 1059 38.88 -28.14 33.34
CA GLN A 1059 38.23 -27.02 32.64
C GLN A 1059 36.92 -27.43 31.91
N GLY A 1060 36.52 -28.70 32.00
CA GLY A 1060 35.24 -29.22 31.50
C GLY A 1060 35.32 -30.61 30.89
N GLY A 1061 36.51 -31.07 30.49
CA GLY A 1061 36.69 -32.30 29.70
C GLY A 1061 35.86 -32.25 28.40
N ASP A 1062 35.36 -33.41 28.00
CA ASP A 1062 34.40 -33.63 26.90
C ASP A 1062 33.18 -32.71 26.80
N GLY A 1063 32.90 -31.89 27.82
CA GLY A 1063 31.77 -30.95 27.86
C GLY A 1063 32.10 -29.51 27.43
N ALA A 1064 33.38 -29.21 27.17
CA ALA A 1064 33.80 -27.90 26.67
C ALA A 1064 34.93 -28.03 25.65
N THR A 1065 35.03 -27.05 24.76
CA THR A 1065 36.06 -26.94 23.71
C THR A 1065 36.79 -25.62 23.87
N VAL A 1066 38.12 -25.61 23.75
CA VAL A 1066 38.93 -24.40 23.69
C VAL A 1066 39.29 -24.14 22.23
N ALA A 1067 38.91 -22.98 21.72
CA ALA A 1067 39.27 -22.53 20.37
C ALA A 1067 40.33 -21.42 20.47
N TYR A 1068 41.44 -21.59 19.76
CA TYR A 1068 42.52 -20.61 19.66
C TYR A 1068 42.29 -19.75 18.42
N LEU A 1069 42.30 -18.43 18.60
CA LEU A 1069 42.03 -17.48 17.53
C LEU A 1069 43.35 -17.07 16.86
N ALA A 1070 43.33 -17.01 15.52
CA ALA A 1070 44.47 -16.52 14.76
C ALA A 1070 44.70 -15.04 15.07
N ARG A 1071 45.96 -14.64 15.26
CA ARG A 1071 46.31 -13.21 15.40
C ARG A 1071 46.19 -12.52 14.05
N VAL A 1072 45.29 -11.53 13.98
CA VAL A 1072 45.20 -10.53 12.91
C VAL A 1072 46.27 -9.46 13.10
#